data_AF-A0A819EMG6-F1
#
_entry.id   AF-A0A819EMG6-F1
#
_cell.length_a   1.000
_cell.length_b   1.000
_cell.length_c   1.000
_cell.angle_alpha   90.00
_cell.angle_beta   90.00
_cell.angle_gamma   90.00
#
_symmetry.space_group_name_H-M   'P 1'
#
loop_
_entity.id
_entity.type
_entity.pdbx_description
1 polymer ?
#
loop_
_entity_poly.entity_id
_entity_poly.type
_entity_poly.pdbx_seq_one_letter_code
_entity_poly.pdbx_strand_id
1 'polypeptide(L)'
;SHGTHVGAICAAYFEESCEENGIAPGAQLLSINIGDHRLSTMETIPSLVRAIKYCIDYKVDIINMSYGEDCHIPNSGRAQELFNEAVEKHGIIFVSSAGNNGPALSTTGAPGATCTNLIGVGGYVTPEMQLAEYALRESTGCTTPFTWSSRGPCSDGWLGVCISAPGAAITSVPQFNLCQRQLMNGTSMASPNAAGCIALLLSALKQEEIEYSPPLIRLALMNTAQKLDDEFSVGAGLIQIHKALDYIRSLVKPSLISKIQLDITGGQGRGIYLREFDQVQTSSGDIRLTIKTKYLPKKTDQLITYEDQEVKIKFACRLSLICDPPVSYVQHGKFLDLAYNDRTFDIRIDPSHLKEDQVHFTELQAFDTNQINAGPLARFPVTIIKPLSVNSQTHSLNFHDQTFKAGQIRRHFLQVPSGANIAAFKITNHSSDISAQINLHFIQLESGRSFRLTEFEKLIRLSPHSTFQCYFNVQDKRTLELCLARWWSSLAIIETSYSIEFHSIFISPSISIHLRSSQSYERFVLENRLNNTYEDINGLPIINWKYLVQTLRPNKDESKIQVLSKRDCLTEQRQIYQLILTYNFTLLKASEIQVQCPYLHEFLYDNEYEAALWMCFDANKQYLGAGDVMKDYSVKLEKGDFIIRMQIRHDKYDLLERLLKDNGAEIDWSAIDTVPELLDPALSSNGTNPNLIADALREASLNGSNQPIDDGIARGNDALTLLENRSTYTLFIHELYRLQSFLKQRLNEYHVNETILMTFIMQNAPISIQKINENDLKSFLKNVDSIFTSIAHRQLDRLFSMRDSYKFVDRLINCFQQKKISIERNRLQQKELEEKASNSLQEEQQLKEKLNLLISYTKQLKEQVAKEISTKKCQNRRINIMGEINTL
;
A
#
# COMPACT_ATOMS: atom_id res chain seq x y z
N SER A 1 4.09 -6.37 -20.70
CA SER A 1 2.74 -6.78 -21.13
C SER A 1 1.74 -5.64 -20.95
N HIS A 2 1.46 -5.21 -19.72
CA HIS A 2 0.49 -4.14 -19.41
C HIS A 2 0.65 -2.87 -20.26
N GLY A 3 1.85 -2.28 -20.34
CA GLY A 3 2.08 -1.07 -21.14
C GLY A 3 1.80 -1.23 -22.65
N THR A 4 2.00 -2.43 -23.20
CA THR A 4 1.66 -2.72 -24.61
C THR A 4 0.16 -2.76 -24.83
N HIS A 5 -0.58 -3.40 -23.92
CA HIS A 5 -2.04 -3.47 -23.95
C HIS A 5 -2.66 -2.05 -23.85
N VAL A 6 -2.15 -1.24 -22.91
CA VAL A 6 -2.51 0.18 -22.74
C VAL A 6 -2.25 0.98 -24.03
N GLY A 7 -1.06 0.85 -24.62
CA GLY A 7 -0.72 1.54 -25.87
C GLY A 7 -1.61 1.10 -27.04
N ALA A 8 -1.96 -0.19 -27.09
CA ALA A 8 -2.78 -0.75 -28.14
C ALA A 8 -4.24 -0.26 -28.09
N ILE A 9 -4.84 -0.15 -26.89
CA ILE A 9 -6.18 0.46 -26.71
C ILE A 9 -6.18 1.89 -27.28
N CYS A 10 -5.13 2.65 -27.01
CA CYS A 10 -5.05 4.05 -27.40
C CYS A 10 -4.88 4.20 -28.93
N ALA A 11 -3.89 3.53 -29.52
CA ALA A 11 -3.43 3.88 -30.87
C ALA A 11 -2.86 2.70 -31.70
N ALA A 12 -3.23 1.44 -31.42
CA ALA A 12 -2.84 0.37 -32.32
C ALA A 12 -3.38 0.60 -33.75
N TYR A 13 -2.59 0.23 -34.75
CA TYR A 13 -2.97 0.31 -36.16
C TYR A 13 -2.68 -1.00 -36.88
N PHE A 14 -3.72 -1.53 -37.52
CA PHE A 14 -3.73 -2.74 -38.32
C PHE A 14 -4.34 -2.42 -39.68
N GLU A 15 -3.49 -2.34 -40.71
CA GLU A 15 -3.90 -1.97 -42.06
C GLU A 15 -4.90 -2.97 -42.67
N GLU A 16 -4.71 -4.26 -42.40
CA GLU A 16 -5.53 -5.35 -42.94
C GLU A 16 -6.73 -5.72 -42.02
N SER A 17 -6.81 -5.17 -40.81
CA SER A 17 -7.81 -5.53 -39.79
C SER A 17 -8.23 -4.31 -38.99
N CYS A 18 -8.88 -3.35 -39.66
CA CYS A 18 -9.26 -2.06 -39.08
C CYS A 18 -10.12 -2.17 -37.81
N GLU A 19 -10.84 -3.26 -37.62
CA GLU A 19 -11.64 -3.58 -36.43
C GLU A 19 -10.78 -3.84 -35.18
N GLU A 20 -9.50 -4.15 -35.33
CA GLU A 20 -8.55 -4.36 -34.23
C GLU A 20 -7.79 -3.08 -33.84
N ASN A 21 -8.04 -1.97 -34.54
CA ASN A 21 -7.41 -0.69 -34.25
C ASN A 21 -7.72 -0.20 -32.83
N GLY A 22 -6.76 0.54 -32.27
CA GLY A 22 -7.02 1.37 -31.11
C GLY A 22 -7.95 2.53 -31.45
N ILE A 23 -8.31 3.33 -30.45
CA ILE A 23 -9.26 4.44 -30.64
C ILE A 23 -8.70 5.52 -31.60
N ALA A 24 -7.40 5.82 -31.54
CA ALA A 24 -6.75 6.85 -32.35
C ALA A 24 -5.52 6.27 -33.10
N PRO A 25 -5.72 5.44 -34.14
CA PRO A 25 -4.63 4.75 -34.84
C PRO A 25 -3.64 5.70 -35.56
N GLY A 26 -4.04 6.94 -35.82
CA GLY A 26 -3.16 7.97 -36.39
C GLY A 26 -2.25 8.68 -35.37
N ALA A 27 -2.39 8.38 -34.07
CA ALA A 27 -1.57 8.98 -33.03
C ALA A 27 -0.20 8.29 -32.92
N GLN A 28 0.84 9.08 -32.64
CA GLN A 28 2.18 8.55 -32.38
C GLN A 28 2.34 8.22 -30.89
N LEU A 29 2.93 7.06 -30.59
CA LEU A 29 3.17 6.61 -29.22
C LEU A 29 4.61 6.87 -28.77
N LEU A 30 4.75 7.46 -27.58
CA LEU A 30 6.01 7.57 -26.85
C LEU A 30 5.95 6.67 -25.61
N SER A 31 6.62 5.52 -25.63
CA SER A 31 6.64 4.61 -24.50
C SER A 31 7.72 5.01 -23.50
N ILE A 32 7.34 5.21 -22.24
CA ILE A 32 8.26 5.56 -21.14
C ILE A 32 8.04 4.58 -19.99
N ASN A 33 9.05 3.78 -19.68
CA ASN A 33 9.00 2.88 -18.53
C ASN A 33 9.36 3.65 -17.26
N ILE A 34 8.40 3.70 -16.32
CA ILE A 34 8.59 4.30 -14.99
C ILE A 34 8.88 3.27 -13.90
N GLY A 35 8.70 1.98 -14.17
CA GLY A 35 8.95 0.90 -13.22
C GLY A 35 10.44 0.59 -13.08
N ASP A 36 10.90 0.44 -11.84
CA ASP A 36 12.28 0.07 -11.54
C ASP A 36 12.41 -1.44 -11.29
N HIS A 37 13.17 -2.14 -12.13
CA HIS A 37 13.38 -3.58 -12.02
C HIS A 37 14.08 -4.00 -10.72
N ARG A 38 14.80 -3.08 -10.06
CA ARG A 38 15.40 -3.35 -8.74
C ARG A 38 14.35 -3.46 -7.64
N LEU A 39 13.15 -2.91 -7.89
CA LEU A 39 12.03 -2.80 -6.95
C LEU A 39 10.80 -3.58 -7.46
N SER A 40 11.02 -4.69 -8.16
CA SER A 40 9.93 -5.50 -8.73
C SER A 40 8.98 -4.69 -9.62
N THR A 41 9.52 -3.75 -10.41
CA THR A 41 8.81 -2.86 -11.33
C THR A 41 7.98 -1.75 -10.71
N MET A 42 8.07 -1.51 -9.40
CA MET A 42 7.43 -0.35 -8.75
C MET A 42 7.93 0.97 -9.37
N GLU A 43 7.05 1.96 -9.52
CA GLU A 43 7.43 3.29 -9.92
C GLU A 43 8.23 4.01 -8.84
N THR A 44 9.01 5.01 -9.25
CA THR A 44 9.83 5.78 -8.32
C THR A 44 9.67 7.26 -8.66
N ILE A 45 9.74 8.14 -7.67
CA ILE A 45 9.72 9.58 -7.93
C ILE A 45 10.80 10.00 -8.96
N PRO A 46 12.05 9.46 -8.91
CA PRO A 46 13.06 9.63 -9.95
C PRO A 46 12.61 9.36 -11.38
N SER A 47 11.87 8.27 -11.59
CA SER A 47 11.43 7.85 -12.92
C SER A 47 10.26 8.71 -13.39
N LEU A 48 9.33 9.06 -12.49
CA LEU A 48 8.23 9.99 -12.75
C LEU A 48 8.75 11.37 -13.17
N VAL A 49 9.68 11.96 -12.39
CA VAL A 49 10.29 13.27 -12.69
C VAL A 49 10.95 13.28 -14.06
N ARG A 50 11.72 12.23 -14.39
CA ARG A 50 12.38 12.08 -15.69
C ARG A 50 11.38 11.89 -16.82
N ALA A 51 10.32 11.11 -16.60
CA ALA A 51 9.28 10.87 -17.59
C ALA A 51 8.58 12.17 -17.99
N ILE A 52 8.18 12.98 -17.00
CA ILE A 52 7.54 14.28 -17.23
C ILE A 52 8.46 15.23 -17.99
N LYS A 53 9.72 15.33 -17.57
CA LYS A 53 10.72 16.10 -18.32
C LYS A 53 10.79 15.64 -19.78
N TYR A 54 10.88 14.34 -20.01
CA TYR A 54 10.98 13.78 -21.35
C TYR A 54 9.75 14.09 -22.20
N CYS A 55 8.54 14.00 -21.62
CA CYS A 55 7.30 14.41 -22.26
C CYS A 55 7.30 15.90 -22.67
N ILE A 56 7.80 16.78 -21.79
CA ILE A 56 7.91 18.22 -22.07
C ILE A 56 8.91 18.47 -23.21
N ASP A 57 10.10 17.85 -23.14
CA ASP A 57 11.14 18.00 -24.15
C ASP A 57 10.67 17.55 -25.55
N TYR A 58 9.88 16.47 -25.62
CA TYR A 58 9.27 15.96 -26.85
C TYR A 58 7.96 16.66 -27.26
N LYS A 59 7.49 17.63 -26.45
CA LYS A 59 6.25 18.39 -26.70
C LYS A 59 5.02 17.51 -26.94
N VAL A 60 4.88 16.45 -26.15
CA VAL A 60 3.72 15.54 -26.27
C VAL A 60 2.41 16.29 -26.03
N ASP A 61 1.33 15.88 -26.70
CA ASP A 61 0.01 16.48 -26.50
C ASP A 61 -0.73 15.86 -25.31
N ILE A 62 -0.62 14.55 -25.14
CA ILE A 62 -1.37 13.77 -24.16
C ILE A 62 -0.42 12.80 -23.45
N ILE A 63 -0.53 12.73 -22.12
CA ILE A 63 0.06 11.68 -21.29
C ILE A 63 -1.07 10.77 -20.83
N ASN A 64 -0.86 9.45 -20.94
CA ASN A 64 -1.69 8.46 -20.27
C ASN A 64 -0.86 7.75 -19.19
N MET A 65 -1.33 7.78 -17.94
CA MET A 65 -0.72 7.05 -16.84
C MET A 65 -1.72 6.06 -16.22
N SER A 66 -1.61 4.81 -16.64
CA SER A 66 -2.32 3.67 -16.05
C SER A 66 -1.45 3.02 -14.96
N TYR A 67 -1.02 3.81 -13.98
CA TYR A 67 -0.11 3.42 -12.90
C TYR A 67 -0.34 4.35 -11.71
N GLY A 68 -0.19 3.86 -10.48
CA GLY A 68 -0.44 4.65 -9.29
C GLY A 68 -0.49 3.83 -8.01
N GLU A 69 -0.35 4.53 -6.88
CA GLU A 69 -0.43 3.99 -5.51
C GLU A 69 -1.30 4.97 -4.68
N ASP A 70 -1.53 4.69 -3.41
CA ASP A 70 -2.19 5.61 -2.48
C ASP A 70 -1.29 6.80 -2.07
N CYS A 71 -1.91 7.80 -1.42
CA CYS A 71 -1.19 8.92 -0.81
C CYS A 71 -1.89 9.37 0.47
N HIS A 72 -1.12 9.95 1.40
CA HIS A 72 -1.64 10.48 2.65
C HIS A 72 -2.26 11.86 2.47
N ILE A 73 -1.62 12.70 1.65
CA ILE A 73 -2.03 14.10 1.41
C ILE A 73 -2.25 14.33 -0.09
N PRO A 74 -3.52 14.40 -0.55
CA PRO A 74 -3.84 14.69 -1.93
C PRO A 74 -3.29 16.05 -2.39
N ASN A 75 -2.89 16.15 -3.66
CA ASN A 75 -2.41 17.39 -4.29
C ASN A 75 -1.19 18.02 -3.58
N SER A 76 -0.40 17.21 -2.89
CA SER A 76 0.86 17.59 -2.24
C SER A 76 2.01 16.73 -2.77
N GLY A 77 3.23 17.20 -2.56
CA GLY A 77 4.45 16.47 -2.91
C GLY A 77 5.00 16.78 -4.30
N ARG A 78 6.28 16.46 -4.44
CA ARG A 78 7.13 16.91 -5.53
C ARG A 78 6.72 16.35 -6.89
N ALA A 79 6.28 15.10 -6.94
CA ALA A 79 5.78 14.49 -8.17
C ALA A 79 4.51 15.20 -8.67
N GLN A 80 3.55 15.44 -7.78
CA GLN A 80 2.28 16.08 -8.11
C GLN A 80 2.47 17.55 -8.53
N GLU A 81 3.40 18.28 -7.92
CA GLU A 81 3.80 19.62 -8.38
C GLU A 81 4.25 19.62 -9.85
N LEU A 82 5.11 18.69 -10.24
CA LEU A 82 5.62 18.58 -11.61
C LEU A 82 4.54 18.12 -12.60
N PHE A 83 3.59 17.29 -12.16
CA PHE A 83 2.42 16.93 -12.96
C PHE A 83 1.55 18.16 -13.25
N ASN A 84 1.27 18.96 -12.22
CA ASN A 84 0.56 20.22 -12.40
C ASN A 84 1.35 21.20 -13.28
N GLU A 85 2.68 21.31 -13.12
CA GLU A 85 3.54 22.14 -13.96
C GLU A 85 3.48 21.73 -15.44
N ALA A 86 3.48 20.42 -15.74
CA ALA A 86 3.36 19.90 -17.10
C ALA A 86 2.02 20.27 -17.75
N VAL A 87 0.92 20.24 -16.99
CA VAL A 87 -0.40 20.63 -17.49
C VAL A 87 -0.50 22.14 -17.68
N GLU A 88 -0.14 22.90 -16.64
CA GLU A 88 -0.40 24.34 -16.56
C GLU A 88 0.56 25.18 -17.41
N LYS A 89 1.86 24.85 -17.40
CA LYS A 89 2.88 25.61 -18.15
C LYS A 89 3.11 25.07 -19.56
N HIS A 90 2.98 23.76 -19.75
CA HIS A 90 3.32 23.11 -21.01
C HIS A 90 2.08 22.65 -21.80
N GLY A 91 0.87 22.89 -21.29
CA GLY A 91 -0.38 22.61 -22.00
C GLY A 91 -0.56 21.13 -22.36
N ILE A 92 0.05 20.23 -21.59
CA ILE A 92 -0.06 18.78 -21.79
C ILE A 92 -1.34 18.28 -21.14
N ILE A 93 -2.15 17.52 -21.87
CA ILE A 93 -3.33 16.88 -21.29
C ILE A 93 -2.89 15.61 -20.58
N PHE A 94 -3.12 15.56 -19.27
CA PHE A 94 -2.69 14.42 -18.46
C PHE A 94 -3.90 13.60 -18.04
N VAL A 95 -4.02 12.40 -18.62
CA VAL A 95 -5.06 11.40 -18.33
C VAL A 95 -4.46 10.30 -17.44
N SER A 96 -5.17 9.93 -16.39
CA SER A 96 -4.70 8.90 -15.47
C SER A 96 -5.87 8.08 -14.92
N SER A 97 -5.61 6.79 -14.66
CA SER A 97 -6.60 5.92 -14.02
C SER A 97 -6.95 6.40 -12.62
N ALA A 98 -8.22 6.31 -12.21
CA ALA A 98 -8.67 6.70 -10.87
C ALA A 98 -8.21 5.75 -9.75
N GLY A 99 -7.84 4.52 -10.09
CA GLY A 99 -7.44 3.46 -9.15
C GLY A 99 -8.39 2.26 -9.14
N ASN A 100 -7.95 1.15 -8.55
CA ASN A 100 -8.69 -0.11 -8.47
C ASN A 100 -8.87 -0.58 -7.01
N ASN A 101 -8.91 0.36 -6.06
CA ASN A 101 -9.01 0.08 -4.62
C ASN A 101 -10.44 0.24 -4.09
N GLY A 102 -11.46 0.23 -4.95
CA GLY A 102 -12.85 0.16 -4.50
C GLY A 102 -13.17 -1.20 -3.85
N PRO A 103 -14.35 -1.41 -3.27
CA PRO A 103 -15.55 -0.60 -3.44
C PRO A 103 -15.71 0.56 -2.45
N ALA A 104 -15.02 0.60 -1.30
CA ALA A 104 -15.25 1.65 -0.29
C ALA A 104 -15.06 3.09 -0.83
N LEU A 105 -15.68 4.09 -0.21
CA LEU A 105 -15.44 5.50 -0.55
C LEU A 105 -14.05 5.92 -0.07
N SER A 106 -13.54 7.02 -0.62
CA SER A 106 -12.22 7.56 -0.28
C SER A 106 -11.05 6.62 -0.59
N THR A 107 -11.19 5.85 -1.67
CA THR A 107 -10.22 4.86 -2.16
C THR A 107 -9.49 5.31 -3.43
N THR A 108 -9.69 6.56 -3.84
CA THR A 108 -8.98 7.20 -4.97
C THR A 108 -7.48 7.27 -4.73
N GLY A 109 -6.70 6.80 -5.71
CA GLY A 109 -5.24 6.79 -5.66
C GLY A 109 -4.58 7.97 -6.39
N ALA A 110 -3.29 8.15 -6.12
CA ALA A 110 -2.42 9.08 -6.82
C ALA A 110 -1.81 8.46 -8.08
N PRO A 111 -1.53 9.26 -9.13
CA PRO A 111 -1.80 10.70 -9.20
C PRO A 111 -3.20 11.04 -9.76
N GLY A 112 -3.88 10.07 -10.38
CA GLY A 112 -5.00 10.36 -11.28
C GLY A 112 -6.23 10.97 -10.63
N ALA A 113 -6.57 10.56 -9.41
CA ALA A 113 -7.72 11.09 -8.70
C ALA A 113 -7.34 12.06 -7.57
N THR A 114 -6.05 12.21 -7.26
CA THR A 114 -5.60 13.07 -6.15
C THR A 114 -4.97 14.38 -6.63
N CYS A 115 -4.53 14.48 -7.89
CA CYS A 115 -3.92 15.69 -8.45
C CYS A 115 -4.95 16.60 -9.16
N THR A 116 -4.91 17.91 -8.92
CA THR A 116 -5.98 18.84 -9.33
C THR A 116 -6.15 18.94 -10.85
N ASN A 117 -5.06 19.00 -11.61
CA ASN A 117 -5.14 19.28 -13.06
C ASN A 117 -5.16 18.02 -13.94
N LEU A 118 -5.18 16.84 -13.34
CA LEU A 118 -5.25 15.57 -14.06
C LEU A 118 -6.70 15.20 -14.36
N ILE A 119 -6.91 14.48 -15.46
CA ILE A 119 -8.18 13.87 -15.81
C ILE A 119 -8.18 12.44 -15.24
N GLY A 120 -8.75 12.28 -14.05
CA GLY A 120 -8.96 10.98 -13.42
C GLY A 120 -10.10 10.20 -14.09
N VAL A 121 -9.83 8.96 -14.49
CA VAL A 121 -10.75 8.14 -15.29
C VAL A 121 -11.23 6.90 -14.52
N GLY A 122 -12.54 6.81 -14.30
CA GLY A 122 -13.23 5.63 -13.78
C GLY A 122 -13.49 4.57 -14.85
N GLY A 123 -13.60 3.30 -14.44
CA GLY A 123 -13.74 2.16 -15.34
C GLY A 123 -15.11 1.50 -15.24
N TYR A 124 -15.75 1.28 -16.40
CA TYR A 124 -17.06 0.65 -16.49
C TYR A 124 -17.12 -0.43 -17.59
N VAL A 125 -18.19 -1.23 -17.59
CA VAL A 125 -18.53 -2.18 -18.66
C VAL A 125 -19.95 -1.95 -19.17
N THR A 126 -20.12 -1.87 -20.50
CA THR A 126 -21.48 -1.81 -21.12
C THR A 126 -22.13 -3.19 -21.12
N PRO A 127 -23.47 -3.27 -21.24
CA PRO A 127 -24.18 -4.51 -21.51
C PRO A 127 -23.58 -5.38 -22.62
N GLU A 128 -23.12 -4.76 -23.70
CA GLU A 128 -22.53 -5.44 -24.85
C GLU A 128 -21.14 -5.99 -24.52
N MET A 129 -20.30 -5.23 -23.80
CA MET A 129 -18.99 -5.69 -23.33
C MET A 129 -19.12 -6.88 -22.38
N GLN A 130 -20.13 -6.88 -21.53
CA GLN A 130 -20.41 -7.99 -20.62
C GLN A 130 -20.67 -9.30 -21.39
N LEU A 131 -21.42 -9.24 -22.48
CA LEU A 131 -21.70 -10.41 -23.32
C LEU A 131 -20.48 -10.80 -24.17
N ALA A 132 -19.89 -9.82 -24.87
CA ALA A 132 -18.87 -10.09 -25.89
C ALA A 132 -17.48 -10.37 -25.29
N GLU A 133 -17.04 -9.58 -24.31
CA GLU A 133 -15.69 -9.70 -23.76
C GLU A 133 -15.60 -10.71 -22.62
N TYR A 134 -16.65 -10.79 -21.79
CA TYR A 134 -16.69 -11.67 -20.62
C TYR A 134 -17.48 -12.95 -20.82
N ALA A 135 -18.02 -13.16 -22.02
CA ALA A 135 -18.85 -14.32 -22.35
C ALA A 135 -19.97 -14.56 -21.33
N LEU A 136 -20.55 -13.48 -20.77
CA LEU A 136 -21.65 -13.61 -19.84
C LEU A 136 -22.88 -14.16 -20.55
N ARG A 137 -23.58 -15.08 -19.87
CA ARG A 137 -24.80 -15.70 -20.42
C ARG A 137 -25.90 -14.66 -20.67
N GLU A 138 -25.96 -13.67 -19.80
CA GLU A 138 -26.92 -12.58 -19.84
C GLU A 138 -26.23 -11.30 -19.37
N SER A 139 -26.63 -10.17 -19.94
CA SER A 139 -26.19 -8.87 -19.47
C SER A 139 -26.95 -8.46 -18.21
N THR A 140 -26.32 -7.64 -17.37
CA THR A 140 -27.02 -6.93 -16.27
C THR A 140 -28.05 -5.91 -16.78
N GLY A 141 -28.08 -5.62 -18.09
CA GLY A 141 -29.02 -4.70 -18.73
C GLY A 141 -28.69 -3.22 -18.52
N CYS A 142 -27.61 -2.92 -17.81
CA CYS A 142 -27.14 -1.55 -17.57
C CYS A 142 -25.62 -1.46 -17.65
N THR A 143 -25.15 -0.26 -17.99
CA THR A 143 -23.74 0.12 -17.89
C THR A 143 -23.35 0.15 -16.43
N THR A 144 -22.38 -0.66 -16.02
CA THR A 144 -22.00 -0.79 -14.61
C THR A 144 -20.53 -0.41 -14.40
N PRO A 145 -20.20 0.43 -13.40
CA PRO A 145 -18.82 0.60 -12.98
C PRO A 145 -18.29 -0.71 -12.40
N PHE A 146 -16.99 -0.95 -12.52
CA PHE A 146 -16.39 -2.07 -11.80
C PHE A 146 -16.55 -1.89 -10.29
N THR A 147 -16.84 -2.98 -9.59
CA THR A 147 -17.01 -2.94 -8.12
C THR A 147 -15.74 -2.47 -7.44
N TRP A 148 -14.56 -2.81 -7.99
CA TRP A 148 -13.26 -2.38 -7.48
C TRP A 148 -12.76 -1.05 -8.06
N SER A 149 -13.50 -0.36 -8.96
CA SER A 149 -13.10 0.99 -9.37
C SER A 149 -13.03 1.88 -8.12
N SER A 150 -11.90 2.56 -7.92
CA SER A 150 -11.75 3.49 -6.80
C SER A 150 -12.83 4.56 -6.82
N ARG A 151 -13.22 5.02 -5.62
CA ARG A 151 -14.31 5.98 -5.44
C ARG A 151 -13.87 7.16 -4.61
N GLY A 152 -14.27 8.35 -5.04
CA GLY A 152 -14.15 9.56 -4.24
C GLY A 152 -15.09 9.53 -3.03
N PRO A 153 -15.16 10.63 -2.26
CA PRO A 153 -14.24 11.76 -2.34
C PRO A 153 -12.87 11.43 -1.73
N CYS A 154 -11.82 12.12 -2.16
CA CYS A 154 -10.53 12.17 -1.49
C CYS A 154 -10.67 12.71 -0.06
N SER A 155 -9.63 12.54 0.76
CA SER A 155 -9.60 13.03 2.16
C SER A 155 -9.76 14.55 2.29
N ASP A 156 -9.46 15.33 1.24
CA ASP A 156 -9.63 16.79 1.16
C ASP A 156 -10.97 17.21 0.51
N GLY A 157 -11.89 16.27 0.35
CA GLY A 157 -13.24 16.45 -0.22
C GLY A 157 -13.30 16.53 -1.74
N TRP A 158 -12.17 16.46 -2.43
CA TRP A 158 -12.15 16.42 -3.89
C TRP A 158 -12.83 15.15 -4.44
N LEU A 159 -13.63 15.23 -5.50
CA LEU A 159 -14.26 14.03 -6.06
C LEU A 159 -13.24 13.07 -6.69
N GLY A 160 -12.16 13.61 -7.25
CA GLY A 160 -11.06 12.85 -7.86
C GLY A 160 -11.36 12.34 -9.26
N VAL A 161 -12.44 11.57 -9.42
CA VAL A 161 -12.87 11.05 -10.72
C VAL A 161 -13.52 12.16 -11.54
N CYS A 162 -12.99 12.44 -12.72
CA CYS A 162 -13.52 13.48 -13.61
C CYS A 162 -14.57 12.91 -14.56
N ILE A 163 -14.27 11.78 -15.19
CA ILE A 163 -15.09 11.10 -16.19
C ILE A 163 -14.88 9.58 -16.11
N SER A 164 -15.67 8.82 -16.87
CA SER A 164 -15.50 7.38 -17.04
C SER A 164 -15.39 6.99 -18.51
N ALA A 165 -14.69 5.88 -18.75
CA ALA A 165 -14.47 5.28 -20.06
C ALA A 165 -14.48 3.74 -19.96
N PRO A 166 -14.69 3.01 -21.08
CA PRO A 166 -14.67 1.55 -21.09
C PRO A 166 -13.43 0.97 -20.40
N GLY A 167 -13.64 0.23 -19.32
CA GLY A 167 -12.56 -0.32 -18.51
C GLY A 167 -12.20 -1.76 -18.83
N ALA A 168 -12.72 -2.33 -19.91
CA ALA A 168 -12.37 -3.66 -20.40
C ALA A 168 -11.97 -3.56 -21.87
N ALA A 169 -10.97 -4.35 -22.27
CA ALA A 169 -10.58 -4.45 -23.67
C ALA A 169 -9.86 -5.77 -23.95
N ILE A 170 -10.14 -6.35 -25.12
CA ILE A 170 -9.37 -7.43 -25.73
C ILE A 170 -8.47 -6.82 -26.80
N THR A 171 -7.17 -6.73 -26.53
CA THR A 171 -6.22 -6.17 -27.51
C THR A 171 -4.83 -6.77 -27.37
N SER A 172 -3.91 -6.28 -28.20
CA SER A 172 -2.55 -6.79 -28.37
C SER A 172 -1.73 -6.80 -27.08
N VAL A 173 -0.94 -7.86 -26.94
CA VAL A 173 0.08 -8.00 -25.91
C VAL A 173 1.41 -8.43 -26.55
N PRO A 174 2.55 -8.34 -25.85
CA PRO A 174 3.82 -8.76 -26.42
C PRO A 174 3.82 -10.24 -26.83
N GLN A 175 4.40 -10.54 -27.99
CA GLN A 175 4.43 -11.89 -28.58
C GLN A 175 5.09 -12.94 -27.68
N PHE A 176 6.00 -12.53 -26.78
CA PHE A 176 6.64 -13.45 -25.83
C PHE A 176 5.65 -14.06 -24.81
N ASN A 177 4.44 -13.50 -24.68
CA ASN A 177 3.37 -14.11 -23.89
C ASN A 177 2.75 -15.35 -24.57
N LEU A 178 3.17 -15.68 -25.81
CA LEU A 178 2.61 -16.75 -26.64
C LEU A 178 1.10 -16.59 -26.90
N CYS A 179 0.61 -15.35 -26.84
CA CYS A 179 -0.76 -14.97 -27.21
C CYS A 179 -0.72 -13.65 -28.00
N GLN A 180 -1.61 -13.53 -28.99
CA GLN A 180 -1.72 -12.32 -29.80
C GLN A 180 -2.49 -11.21 -29.08
N ARG A 181 -3.58 -11.59 -28.40
CA ARG A 181 -4.49 -10.67 -27.71
C ARG A 181 -4.89 -11.21 -26.34
N GLN A 182 -5.21 -10.31 -25.42
CA GLN A 182 -5.62 -10.65 -24.06
C GLN A 182 -6.73 -9.70 -23.58
N LEU A 183 -7.70 -10.25 -22.85
CA LEU A 183 -8.64 -9.46 -22.05
C LEU A 183 -7.93 -8.92 -20.80
N MET A 184 -7.91 -7.60 -20.63
CA MET A 184 -7.53 -6.95 -19.38
C MET A 184 -8.63 -5.97 -18.96
N ASN A 185 -8.66 -5.65 -17.66
CA ASN A 185 -9.70 -4.81 -17.09
C ASN A 185 -9.24 -3.90 -15.96
N GLY A 186 -10.10 -2.93 -15.64
CA GLY A 186 -9.91 -1.93 -14.60
C GLY A 186 -9.76 -0.53 -15.17
N THR A 187 -9.56 0.44 -14.26
CA THR A 187 -9.34 1.84 -14.65
C THR A 187 -8.10 2.02 -15.52
N SER A 188 -7.16 1.08 -15.46
CA SER A 188 -5.98 1.01 -16.32
C SER A 188 -6.28 0.88 -17.81
N MET A 189 -7.42 0.29 -18.19
CA MET A 189 -7.89 0.17 -19.58
C MET A 189 -8.84 1.33 -19.95
N ALA A 190 -9.55 1.89 -18.96
CA ALA A 190 -10.38 3.08 -19.16
C ALA A 190 -9.55 4.32 -19.48
N SER A 191 -8.43 4.53 -18.78
CA SER A 191 -7.55 5.68 -19.01
C SER A 191 -7.05 5.79 -20.47
N PRO A 192 -6.48 4.74 -21.10
CA PRO A 192 -6.01 4.83 -22.49
C PRO A 192 -7.16 4.90 -23.48
N ASN A 193 -8.33 4.36 -23.16
CA ASN A 193 -9.53 4.55 -23.98
C ASN A 193 -9.91 6.05 -24.02
N ALA A 194 -9.99 6.70 -22.85
CA ALA A 194 -10.21 8.13 -22.76
C ALA A 194 -9.09 8.95 -23.45
N ALA A 195 -7.82 8.56 -23.29
CA ALA A 195 -6.70 9.22 -23.95
C ALA A 195 -6.80 9.16 -25.49
N GLY A 196 -7.16 8.01 -26.06
CA GLY A 196 -7.41 7.87 -27.48
C GLY A 196 -8.60 8.70 -27.96
N CYS A 197 -9.69 8.71 -27.19
CA CYS A 197 -10.85 9.58 -27.45
C CYS A 197 -10.45 11.07 -27.47
N ILE A 198 -9.61 11.51 -26.53
CA ILE A 198 -9.10 12.88 -26.48
C ILE A 198 -8.18 13.16 -27.67
N ALA A 199 -7.35 12.20 -28.10
CA ALA A 199 -6.50 12.35 -29.27
C ALA A 199 -7.32 12.64 -30.55
N LEU A 200 -8.45 11.97 -30.73
CA LEU A 200 -9.39 12.26 -31.83
C LEU A 200 -9.97 13.67 -31.74
N LEU A 201 -10.39 14.09 -30.53
CA LEU A 201 -10.90 15.44 -30.29
C LEU A 201 -9.84 16.50 -30.63
N LEU A 202 -8.60 16.30 -30.19
CA LEU A 202 -7.50 17.21 -30.52
C LEU A 202 -7.20 17.25 -32.01
N SER A 203 -7.29 16.10 -32.71
CA SER A 203 -7.10 16.06 -34.16
C SER A 203 -8.12 16.95 -34.87
N ALA A 204 -9.39 16.89 -34.48
CA ALA A 204 -10.44 17.74 -35.04
C ALA A 204 -10.21 19.22 -34.74
N LEU A 205 -9.91 19.57 -33.49
CA LEU A 205 -9.65 20.96 -33.08
C LEU A 205 -8.44 21.57 -33.81
N LYS A 206 -7.38 20.78 -34.02
CA LYS A 206 -6.20 21.22 -34.80
C LYS A 206 -6.53 21.45 -36.27
N GLN A 207 -7.35 20.59 -36.89
CA GLN A 207 -7.77 20.74 -38.28
C GLN A 207 -8.69 21.95 -38.49
N GLU A 208 -9.49 22.30 -37.48
CA GLU A 208 -10.37 23.48 -37.48
C GLU A 208 -9.68 24.76 -36.98
N GLU A 209 -8.39 24.69 -36.63
CA GLU A 209 -7.61 25.80 -36.08
C GLU A 209 -8.24 26.44 -34.83
N ILE A 210 -8.95 25.63 -34.02
CA ILE A 210 -9.55 26.06 -32.75
C ILE A 210 -8.51 25.96 -31.64
N GLU A 211 -8.20 27.10 -31.00
CA GLU A 211 -7.32 27.14 -29.83
C GLU A 211 -7.93 26.37 -28.65
N TYR A 212 -7.15 25.48 -28.03
CA TYR A 212 -7.57 24.65 -26.90
C TYR A 212 -6.53 24.64 -25.79
N SER A 213 -6.96 24.27 -24.58
CA SER A 213 -6.11 24.08 -23.41
C SER A 213 -6.58 22.89 -22.59
N PRO A 214 -5.73 22.32 -21.70
CA PRO A 214 -6.14 21.19 -20.87
C PRO A 214 -7.39 21.45 -20.03
N PRO A 215 -7.58 22.63 -19.39
CA PRO A 215 -8.82 22.90 -18.66
C PRO A 215 -10.05 23.03 -19.56
N LEU A 216 -9.93 23.59 -20.76
CA LEU A 216 -11.04 23.62 -21.72
C LEU A 216 -11.45 22.21 -22.15
N ILE A 217 -10.48 21.34 -22.44
CA ILE A 217 -10.76 19.94 -22.81
C ILE A 217 -11.43 19.23 -21.64
N ARG A 218 -10.91 19.35 -20.43
CA ARG A 218 -11.52 18.77 -19.23
C ARG A 218 -12.95 19.28 -19.01
N LEU A 219 -13.17 20.58 -19.14
CA LEU A 219 -14.49 21.21 -19.03
C LEU A 219 -15.46 20.63 -20.06
N ALA A 220 -15.06 20.55 -21.33
CA ALA A 220 -15.87 20.00 -22.41
C ALA A 220 -16.25 18.54 -22.14
N LEU A 221 -15.30 17.72 -21.68
CA LEU A 221 -15.54 16.32 -21.36
C LEU A 221 -16.53 16.18 -20.19
N MET A 222 -16.35 16.93 -19.11
CA MET A 222 -17.22 16.86 -17.93
C MET A 222 -18.63 17.39 -18.20
N ASN A 223 -18.77 18.48 -18.98
CA ASN A 223 -20.07 19.09 -19.24
C ASN A 223 -20.90 18.33 -20.29
N THR A 224 -20.29 17.44 -21.08
CA THR A 224 -20.98 16.68 -22.13
C THR A 224 -21.09 15.19 -21.87
N ALA A 225 -20.48 14.71 -20.79
CA ALA A 225 -20.54 13.32 -20.38
C ALA A 225 -21.99 12.84 -20.18
N GLN A 226 -22.26 11.60 -20.54
CA GLN A 226 -23.54 10.95 -20.27
C GLN A 226 -23.57 10.53 -18.80
N LYS A 227 -24.45 11.16 -18.00
CA LYS A 227 -24.61 10.84 -16.58
C LYS A 227 -24.92 9.35 -16.37
N LEU A 228 -24.27 8.77 -15.36
CA LEU A 228 -24.47 7.40 -14.86
C LEU A 228 -24.69 7.48 -13.33
N ASP A 229 -25.26 6.43 -12.76
CA ASP A 229 -25.37 6.29 -11.30
C ASP A 229 -23.97 6.09 -10.67
N ASP A 230 -23.80 6.48 -9.40
CA ASP A 230 -22.54 6.43 -8.63
C ASP A 230 -21.49 7.47 -9.06
N GLU A 231 -21.80 8.75 -8.80
CA GLU A 231 -20.95 9.92 -9.11
C GLU A 231 -19.52 9.78 -8.56
N PHE A 232 -19.35 9.07 -7.45
CA PHE A 232 -18.04 8.84 -6.83
C PHE A 232 -17.13 7.93 -7.65
N SER A 233 -17.69 7.04 -8.47
CA SER A 233 -16.93 6.11 -9.32
C SER A 233 -16.82 6.57 -10.77
N VAL A 234 -17.82 7.32 -11.27
CA VAL A 234 -17.91 7.73 -12.68
C VAL A 234 -17.63 9.21 -12.95
N GLY A 235 -17.52 10.03 -11.90
CA GLY A 235 -17.38 11.48 -12.03
C GLY A 235 -18.58 12.10 -12.74
N ALA A 236 -18.32 12.91 -13.75
CA ALA A 236 -19.38 13.52 -14.58
C ALA A 236 -20.15 12.50 -15.46
N GLY A 237 -19.65 11.27 -15.57
CA GLY A 237 -20.27 10.19 -16.34
C GLY A 237 -19.42 9.71 -17.51
N LEU A 238 -20.07 9.08 -18.49
CA LEU A 238 -19.44 8.46 -19.64
C LEU A 238 -18.99 9.50 -20.68
N ILE A 239 -17.72 9.44 -21.11
CA ILE A 239 -17.15 10.30 -22.16
C ILE A 239 -17.96 10.31 -23.46
N GLN A 240 -18.20 11.50 -24.03
CA GLN A 240 -18.93 11.71 -25.29
C GLN A 240 -18.18 12.67 -26.23
N ILE A 241 -17.25 12.16 -27.03
CA ILE A 241 -16.33 13.00 -27.81
C ILE A 241 -16.99 13.89 -28.87
N HIS A 242 -18.04 13.41 -29.54
CA HIS A 242 -18.76 14.19 -30.56
C HIS A 242 -19.48 15.38 -29.93
N LYS A 243 -20.13 15.16 -28.77
CA LYS A 243 -20.77 16.22 -28.00
C LYS A 243 -19.74 17.21 -27.45
N ALA A 244 -18.57 16.74 -27.01
CA ALA A 244 -17.49 17.60 -26.55
C ALA A 244 -16.98 18.54 -27.66
N LEU A 245 -16.84 18.04 -28.89
CA LEU A 245 -16.46 18.87 -30.04
C LEU A 245 -17.53 19.92 -30.36
N ASP A 246 -18.80 19.52 -30.44
CA ASP A 246 -19.92 20.44 -30.71
C ASP A 246 -20.08 21.49 -29.60
N TYR A 247 -19.85 21.08 -28.35
CA TYR A 247 -19.81 21.99 -27.21
C TYR A 247 -18.73 23.06 -27.39
N ILE A 248 -17.48 22.68 -27.71
CA ILE A 248 -16.38 23.65 -27.91
C ILE A 248 -16.71 24.61 -29.06
N ARG A 249 -17.26 24.11 -30.17
CA ARG A 249 -17.71 24.93 -31.31
C ARG A 249 -18.81 25.93 -30.94
N SER A 250 -19.67 25.57 -29.99
CA SER A 250 -20.77 26.42 -29.52
C SER A 250 -20.32 27.53 -28.55
N LEU A 251 -19.09 27.50 -28.04
CA LEU A 251 -18.64 28.45 -27.05
C LEU A 251 -18.46 29.86 -27.63
N VAL A 252 -18.92 30.89 -26.89
CA VAL A 252 -18.66 32.29 -27.20
C VAL A 252 -17.27 32.64 -26.68
N LYS A 253 -16.31 32.89 -27.58
CA LYS A 253 -14.89 33.17 -27.25
C LYS A 253 -14.17 31.99 -26.54
N PRO A 254 -14.04 30.81 -27.19
CA PRO A 254 -13.29 29.68 -26.64
C PRO A 254 -11.83 30.02 -26.32
N SER A 255 -11.25 31.01 -27.01
CA SER A 255 -9.90 31.53 -26.75
C SER A 255 -9.73 32.22 -25.39
N LEU A 256 -10.80 32.73 -24.76
CA LEU A 256 -10.74 33.31 -23.42
C LEU A 256 -10.85 32.22 -22.34
N ILE A 257 -11.82 31.32 -22.51
CA ILE A 257 -12.06 30.18 -21.59
C ILE A 257 -10.85 29.23 -21.60
N SER A 258 -10.20 29.04 -22.74
CA SER A 258 -8.97 28.24 -22.82
C SER A 258 -7.80 28.85 -22.05
N LYS A 259 -7.78 30.16 -21.81
CA LYS A 259 -6.64 30.84 -21.17
C LYS A 259 -6.83 31.07 -19.67
N ILE A 260 -8.05 30.92 -19.15
CA ILE A 260 -8.36 31.18 -17.74
C ILE A 260 -9.06 29.98 -17.13
N GLN A 261 -8.38 29.37 -16.17
CA GLN A 261 -8.92 28.32 -15.31
C GLN A 261 -9.54 28.93 -14.05
N LEU A 262 -10.71 28.40 -13.68
CA LEU A 262 -11.43 28.75 -12.46
C LEU A 262 -11.51 27.53 -11.55
N ASP A 263 -10.95 27.64 -10.35
CA ASP A 263 -11.02 26.58 -9.34
C ASP A 263 -11.65 27.13 -8.06
N ILE A 264 -12.53 26.36 -7.43
CA ILE A 264 -13.08 26.70 -6.11
C ILE A 264 -12.32 25.90 -5.06
N THR A 265 -11.83 26.57 -4.02
CA THR A 265 -11.15 25.93 -2.88
C THR A 265 -11.65 26.52 -1.56
N GLY A 266 -11.65 25.75 -0.48
CA GLY A 266 -12.09 26.21 0.83
C GLY A 266 -12.45 25.07 1.77
N GLY A 267 -12.79 25.39 3.03
CA GLY A 267 -13.18 24.36 3.99
C GLY A 267 -12.09 23.31 4.30
N GLN A 268 -10.81 23.71 4.28
CA GLN A 268 -9.60 22.87 4.45
C GLN A 268 -9.17 22.07 3.20
N GLY A 269 -9.82 22.21 2.04
CA GLY A 269 -9.44 21.43 0.86
C GLY A 269 -10.01 21.92 -0.48
N ARG A 270 -10.14 20.97 -1.42
CA ARG A 270 -10.74 21.18 -2.76
C ARG A 270 -12.22 20.79 -2.83
N GLY A 271 -12.77 20.29 -1.72
CA GLY A 271 -14.18 20.10 -1.49
C GLY A 271 -14.49 20.17 0.00
N ILE A 272 -15.75 19.97 0.36
CA ILE A 272 -16.15 19.77 1.75
C ILE A 272 -16.50 18.31 1.94
N TYR A 273 -15.87 17.69 2.93
CA TYR A 273 -16.17 16.32 3.33
C TYR A 273 -16.40 16.25 4.84
N LEU A 274 -17.67 16.16 5.23
CA LEU A 274 -18.09 15.99 6.62
C LEU A 274 -18.48 14.52 6.82
N ARG A 275 -17.74 13.80 7.66
CA ARG A 275 -17.91 12.35 7.85
C ARG A 275 -18.01 11.94 9.31
N GLU A 276 -17.31 12.65 10.19
CA GLU A 276 -17.25 12.28 11.60
C GLU A 276 -18.53 12.72 12.33
N PHE A 277 -18.96 11.93 13.31
CA PHE A 277 -20.22 12.16 14.03
C PHE A 277 -20.33 13.60 14.58
N ASP A 278 -19.25 14.13 15.17
CA ASP A 278 -19.23 15.47 15.76
C ASP A 278 -19.36 16.59 14.72
N GLN A 279 -18.93 16.34 13.48
CA GLN A 279 -18.99 17.32 12.38
C GLN A 279 -20.41 17.50 11.84
N VAL A 280 -21.29 16.52 12.05
CA VAL A 280 -22.62 16.45 11.43
C VAL A 280 -23.78 16.65 12.39
N GLN A 281 -23.51 16.98 13.66
CA GLN A 281 -24.58 17.23 14.65
C GLN A 281 -25.18 18.63 14.55
N THR A 282 -24.39 19.63 14.16
CA THR A 282 -24.80 21.03 14.19
C THR A 282 -24.46 21.71 12.87
N SER A 283 -25.14 22.81 12.59
CA SER A 283 -24.78 23.64 11.44
C SER A 283 -23.34 24.11 11.58
N SER A 284 -22.60 24.02 10.47
CA SER A 284 -21.29 24.65 10.38
C SER A 284 -21.42 26.15 10.66
N GLY A 285 -20.37 26.74 11.21
CA GLY A 285 -20.18 28.18 11.06
C GLY A 285 -20.06 28.57 9.57
N ASP A 286 -19.80 29.86 9.31
CA ASP A 286 -19.53 30.32 7.96
C ASP A 286 -18.20 29.73 7.47
N ILE A 287 -18.25 28.99 6.36
CA ILE A 287 -17.11 28.37 5.70
C ILE A 287 -16.69 29.26 4.54
N ARG A 288 -15.47 29.79 4.59
CA ARG A 288 -14.92 30.62 3.53
C ARG A 288 -14.46 29.77 2.35
N LEU A 289 -15.01 30.06 1.18
CA LEU A 289 -14.56 29.57 -0.12
C LEU A 289 -13.84 30.68 -0.89
N THR A 290 -12.95 30.28 -1.79
CA THR A 290 -12.21 31.15 -2.70
C THR A 290 -12.32 30.60 -4.11
N ILE A 291 -12.86 31.39 -5.03
CA ILE A 291 -12.69 31.15 -6.47
C ILE A 291 -11.35 31.74 -6.88
N LYS A 292 -10.45 30.87 -7.32
CA LYS A 292 -9.14 31.22 -7.83
C LYS A 292 -9.19 31.40 -9.33
N THR A 293 -8.54 32.46 -9.80
CA THR A 293 -8.40 32.74 -11.24
C THR A 293 -6.95 32.48 -11.65
N LYS A 294 -6.76 31.57 -12.60
CA LYS A 294 -5.42 31.21 -13.06
C LYS A 294 -5.29 31.38 -14.57
N TYR A 295 -4.30 32.16 -14.98
CA TYR A 295 -3.92 32.30 -16.38
C TYR A 295 -3.02 31.16 -16.83
N LEU A 296 -3.31 30.60 -18.00
CA LEU A 296 -2.55 29.55 -18.64
C LEU A 296 -1.82 30.14 -19.86
N PRO A 297 -0.48 30.24 -19.83
CA PRO A 297 0.28 30.75 -20.96
C PRO A 297 0.23 29.79 -22.16
N LYS A 298 0.49 30.31 -23.36
CA LYS A 298 0.61 29.48 -24.57
C LYS A 298 1.83 28.55 -24.46
N LYS A 299 1.72 27.36 -25.09
CA LYS A 299 2.76 26.31 -25.17
C LYS A 299 4.17 26.81 -25.57
N THR A 300 4.27 27.96 -26.24
CA THR A 300 5.51 28.50 -26.81
C THR A 300 6.14 29.65 -26.04
N ASP A 301 5.43 30.28 -25.10
CA ASP A 301 5.84 31.56 -24.54
C ASP A 301 6.39 31.38 -23.12
N GLN A 302 7.71 31.48 -22.98
CA GLN A 302 8.39 31.47 -21.67
C GLN A 302 8.29 32.82 -20.93
N LEU A 303 7.76 33.85 -21.59
CA LEU A 303 7.63 35.20 -21.05
C LEU A 303 6.19 35.68 -21.22
N ILE A 304 5.64 36.28 -20.15
CA ILE A 304 4.33 36.93 -20.18
C ILE A 304 4.40 38.06 -21.20
N THR A 305 3.62 37.95 -22.27
CA THR A 305 3.51 38.95 -23.32
C THR A 305 2.56 40.08 -22.90
N TYR A 306 2.62 41.20 -23.61
CA TYR A 306 1.64 42.29 -23.44
C TYR A 306 0.21 41.81 -23.75
N GLU A 307 0.05 40.92 -24.73
CA GLU A 307 -1.23 40.29 -25.06
C GLU A 307 -1.79 39.46 -23.91
N ASP A 308 -0.94 38.75 -23.17
CA ASP A 308 -1.35 37.99 -21.97
C ASP A 308 -1.88 38.91 -20.87
N GLN A 309 -1.29 40.10 -20.71
CA GLN A 309 -1.78 41.09 -19.75
C GLN A 309 -3.13 41.66 -20.17
N GLU A 310 -3.33 41.91 -21.47
CA GLU A 310 -4.64 42.36 -21.97
C GLU A 310 -5.74 41.34 -21.73
N VAL A 311 -5.47 40.04 -21.91
CA VAL A 311 -6.46 38.98 -21.62
C VAL A 311 -6.89 39.03 -20.16
N LYS A 312 -5.95 39.19 -19.23
CA LYS A 312 -6.23 39.32 -17.79
C LYS A 312 -7.05 40.57 -17.48
N ILE A 313 -6.69 41.72 -18.06
CA ILE A 313 -7.41 42.99 -17.84
C ILE A 313 -8.83 42.93 -18.40
N LYS A 314 -9.02 42.29 -19.56
CA LYS A 314 -10.32 42.15 -20.23
C LYS A 314 -11.20 41.06 -19.61
N PHE A 315 -10.65 40.20 -18.76
CA PHE A 315 -11.42 39.14 -18.12
C PHE A 315 -12.34 39.70 -17.03
N ALA A 316 -13.64 39.58 -17.29
CA ALA A 316 -14.70 39.83 -16.33
C ALA A 316 -15.83 38.83 -16.58
N CYS A 317 -16.21 38.08 -15.57
CA CYS A 317 -17.26 37.07 -15.63
C CYS A 317 -18.24 37.28 -14.48
N ARG A 318 -19.54 37.24 -14.79
CA ARG A 318 -20.60 37.33 -13.81
C ARG A 318 -21.15 35.94 -13.55
N LEU A 319 -20.82 35.39 -12.40
CA LEU A 319 -21.13 34.00 -12.06
C LEU A 319 -22.45 33.89 -11.30
N SER A 320 -23.27 32.92 -11.69
CA SER A 320 -24.39 32.40 -10.91
C SER A 320 -23.94 31.11 -10.21
N LEU A 321 -24.10 31.05 -8.90
CA LEU A 321 -23.73 29.88 -8.09
C LEU A 321 -24.97 29.05 -7.78
N ILE A 322 -24.94 27.75 -8.03
CA ILE A 322 -26.07 26.83 -7.89
C ILE A 322 -25.57 25.47 -7.37
N CYS A 323 -26.32 24.84 -6.47
CA CYS A 323 -26.08 23.44 -6.08
C CYS A 323 -26.80 22.47 -7.04
N ASP A 324 -26.09 21.44 -7.55
CA ASP A 324 -26.65 20.34 -8.34
C ASP A 324 -26.23 18.97 -7.73
N PRO A 325 -27.19 18.11 -7.33
CA PRO A 325 -28.62 18.38 -7.23
C PRO A 325 -28.92 19.52 -6.24
N PRO A 326 -30.06 20.22 -6.38
CA PRO A 326 -30.44 21.31 -5.48
C PRO A 326 -30.75 20.78 -4.07
N VAL A 327 -30.18 21.42 -3.06
CA VAL A 327 -30.29 21.00 -1.66
C VAL A 327 -30.54 22.17 -0.73
N SER A 328 -31.25 21.94 0.37
CA SER A 328 -31.54 22.95 1.39
C SER A 328 -30.46 23.06 2.47
N TYR A 329 -29.65 22.03 2.65
CA TYR A 329 -28.61 21.97 3.69
C TYR A 329 -27.34 22.75 3.33
N VAL A 330 -27.23 23.35 2.14
CA VAL A 330 -26.13 24.23 1.75
C VAL A 330 -26.68 25.62 1.44
N GLN A 331 -26.30 26.61 2.25
CA GLN A 331 -26.63 28.01 2.04
C GLN A 331 -25.43 28.71 1.39
N HIS A 332 -25.66 29.40 0.29
CA HIS A 332 -24.60 30.08 -0.46
C HIS A 332 -25.11 31.37 -1.12
N GLY A 333 -24.19 32.27 -1.45
CA GLY A 333 -24.49 33.42 -2.30
C GLY A 333 -24.94 32.96 -3.69
N LYS A 334 -25.87 33.69 -4.33
CA LYS A 334 -26.40 33.32 -5.66
C LYS A 334 -25.63 33.93 -6.82
N PHE A 335 -24.97 35.06 -6.60
CA PHE A 335 -24.33 35.84 -7.66
C PHE A 335 -22.95 36.31 -7.22
N LEU A 336 -21.99 36.27 -8.15
CA LEU A 336 -20.61 36.66 -7.91
C LEU A 336 -19.99 37.27 -9.19
N ASP A 337 -19.76 38.58 -9.19
CA ASP A 337 -18.93 39.25 -10.19
C ASP A 337 -17.42 38.98 -9.99
N LEU A 338 -16.74 38.44 -11.00
CA LEU A 338 -15.35 37.99 -10.92
C LEU A 338 -14.51 38.68 -12.00
N ALA A 339 -13.53 39.47 -11.57
CA ALA A 339 -12.46 39.97 -12.43
C ALA A 339 -11.27 39.00 -12.38
N TYR A 340 -10.14 39.36 -13.00
CA TYR A 340 -8.90 38.59 -12.86
C TYR A 340 -8.26 38.83 -11.47
N ASN A 341 -8.90 38.27 -10.44
CA ASN A 341 -8.41 38.20 -9.08
C ASN A 341 -9.06 37.02 -8.35
N ASP A 342 -8.44 36.59 -7.26
CA ASP A 342 -9.07 35.62 -6.37
C ASP A 342 -10.21 36.31 -5.61
N ARG A 343 -11.37 35.65 -5.54
CA ARG A 343 -12.54 36.19 -4.85
C ARG A 343 -13.08 35.22 -3.82
N THR A 344 -13.25 35.73 -2.60
CA THR A 344 -13.79 34.95 -1.48
C THR A 344 -15.28 35.18 -1.29
N PHE A 345 -15.99 34.14 -0.87
CA PHE A 345 -17.37 34.19 -0.42
C PHE A 345 -17.60 33.09 0.62
N ASP A 346 -18.59 33.26 1.47
CA ASP A 346 -18.86 32.31 2.54
C ASP A 346 -20.09 31.44 2.19
N ILE A 347 -20.07 30.19 2.63
CA ILE A 347 -21.21 29.26 2.60
C ILE A 347 -21.47 28.72 3.99
N ARG A 348 -22.68 28.18 4.22
CA ARG A 348 -23.04 27.51 5.47
C ARG A 348 -23.65 26.15 5.18
N ILE A 349 -23.31 25.16 5.97
CA ILE A 349 -23.83 23.80 5.84
C ILE A 349 -24.63 23.45 7.10
N ASP A 350 -25.83 22.90 6.94
CA ASP A 350 -26.65 22.43 8.03
C ASP A 350 -27.01 20.94 7.86
N PRO A 351 -26.19 20.03 8.43
CA PRO A 351 -26.39 18.59 8.29
C PRO A 351 -27.42 18.02 9.29
N SER A 352 -27.95 18.83 10.21
CA SER A 352 -28.74 18.36 11.36
C SER A 352 -29.96 17.51 10.96
N HIS A 353 -30.64 17.90 9.88
CA HIS A 353 -31.85 17.24 9.38
C HIS A 353 -31.61 16.12 8.35
N LEU A 354 -30.35 15.83 8.03
CA LEU A 354 -30.01 14.76 7.09
C LEU A 354 -30.32 13.38 7.67
N LYS A 355 -30.65 12.44 6.80
CA LYS A 355 -30.86 11.03 7.16
C LYS A 355 -29.53 10.38 7.51
N GLU A 356 -29.53 9.57 8.55
CA GLU A 356 -28.40 8.73 8.94
C GLU A 356 -28.19 7.58 7.95
N ASP A 357 -27.00 6.96 8.00
CA ASP A 357 -26.59 5.81 7.19
C ASP A 357 -26.67 6.05 5.67
N GLN A 358 -26.48 7.31 5.25
CA GLN A 358 -26.56 7.73 3.85
C GLN A 358 -25.47 8.74 3.49
N VAL A 359 -25.10 8.73 2.22
CA VAL A 359 -24.23 9.74 1.62
C VAL A 359 -25.12 10.83 1.02
N HIS A 360 -24.91 12.07 1.44
CA HIS A 360 -25.55 13.25 0.88
C HIS A 360 -24.52 14.01 0.06
N PHE A 361 -24.81 14.18 -1.23
CA PHE A 361 -23.88 14.81 -2.17
C PHE A 361 -24.56 15.94 -2.94
N THR A 362 -23.82 17.02 -3.13
CA THR A 362 -24.15 18.10 -4.07
C THR A 362 -22.85 18.73 -4.57
N GLU A 363 -22.88 19.33 -5.75
CA GLU A 363 -21.80 20.20 -6.22
C GLU A 363 -22.27 21.65 -6.26
N LEU A 364 -21.53 22.56 -5.63
CA LEU A 364 -21.68 23.99 -5.88
C LEU A 364 -21.01 24.31 -7.22
N GLN A 365 -21.83 24.66 -8.20
CA GLN A 365 -21.47 24.91 -9.58
C GLN A 365 -21.54 26.41 -9.89
N ALA A 366 -20.54 26.92 -10.61
CA ALA A 366 -20.47 28.32 -11.04
C ALA A 366 -20.72 28.45 -12.55
N PHE A 367 -21.79 29.13 -12.94
CA PHE A 367 -22.20 29.34 -14.34
C PHE A 367 -21.96 30.79 -14.77
N ASP A 368 -21.44 31.02 -15.98
CA ASP A 368 -21.42 32.37 -16.55
C ASP A 368 -22.83 32.81 -16.96
N THR A 369 -23.32 33.89 -16.38
CA THR A 369 -24.63 34.47 -16.68
C THR A 369 -24.76 34.96 -18.13
N ASN A 370 -23.65 35.29 -18.81
CA ASN A 370 -23.67 35.68 -20.22
C ASN A 370 -23.68 34.47 -21.17
N GLN A 371 -23.34 33.27 -20.68
CA GLN A 371 -23.20 32.09 -21.51
C GLN A 371 -23.58 30.81 -20.74
N ILE A 372 -24.85 30.72 -20.33
CA ILE A 372 -25.37 29.60 -19.53
C ILE A 372 -25.17 28.24 -20.25
N ASN A 373 -25.22 28.22 -21.58
CA ASN A 373 -25.00 27.01 -22.39
C ASN A 373 -23.57 26.46 -22.29
N ALA A 374 -22.60 27.23 -21.80
CA ALA A 374 -21.26 26.72 -21.48
C ALA A 374 -21.28 25.72 -20.32
N GLY A 375 -22.41 25.59 -19.60
CA GLY A 375 -22.46 24.77 -18.39
C GLY A 375 -21.61 25.39 -17.27
N PRO A 376 -21.36 24.63 -16.20
CA PRO A 376 -20.59 25.14 -15.07
C PRO A 376 -19.12 25.24 -15.42
N LEU A 377 -18.52 26.41 -15.17
CA LEU A 377 -17.10 26.72 -15.39
C LEU A 377 -16.20 26.24 -14.24
N ALA A 378 -16.75 26.17 -13.03
CA ALA A 378 -16.09 25.64 -11.85
C ALA A 378 -17.08 24.83 -11.01
N ARG A 379 -16.58 23.84 -10.29
CA ARG A 379 -17.35 22.91 -9.46
C ARG A 379 -16.66 22.76 -8.11
N PHE A 380 -17.46 22.67 -7.05
CA PHE A 380 -16.98 22.45 -5.70
C PHE A 380 -17.83 21.37 -5.02
N PRO A 381 -17.31 20.15 -4.84
CA PRO A 381 -18.07 19.04 -4.25
C PRO A 381 -18.29 19.26 -2.75
N VAL A 382 -19.50 18.94 -2.31
CA VAL A 382 -19.90 18.90 -0.89
C VAL A 382 -20.47 17.51 -0.62
N THR A 383 -19.73 16.72 0.15
CA THR A 383 -20.13 15.38 0.59
C THR A 383 -20.31 15.36 2.10
N ILE A 384 -21.47 14.88 2.53
CA ILE A 384 -21.81 14.75 3.95
C ILE A 384 -22.26 13.31 4.20
N ILE A 385 -21.62 12.66 5.17
CA ILE A 385 -21.98 11.33 5.65
C ILE A 385 -22.43 11.50 7.09
N LYS A 386 -23.70 11.16 7.35
CA LYS A 386 -24.24 11.15 8.71
C LYS A 386 -24.24 9.71 9.23
N PRO A 387 -23.33 9.34 10.15
CA PRO A 387 -23.23 7.96 10.60
C PRO A 387 -24.40 7.57 11.50
N LEU A 388 -24.78 6.31 11.41
CA LEU A 388 -25.73 5.65 12.29
C LEU A 388 -25.11 5.45 13.67
N SER A 389 -25.86 5.83 14.71
CA SER A 389 -25.46 5.56 16.09
C SER A 389 -25.69 4.09 16.44
N VAL A 390 -24.69 3.45 17.06
CA VAL A 390 -24.80 2.07 17.53
C VAL A 390 -25.56 2.05 18.87
N ASN A 391 -26.36 1.01 19.11
CA ASN A 391 -27.08 0.83 20.38
C ASN A 391 -26.08 0.78 21.55
N SER A 392 -26.23 1.68 22.52
CA SER A 392 -25.32 1.81 23.67
C SER A 392 -25.40 0.67 24.69
N GLN A 393 -26.41 -0.20 24.60
CA GLN A 393 -26.55 -1.37 25.48
C GLN A 393 -25.90 -2.62 24.89
N THR A 394 -26.11 -2.88 23.60
CA THR A 394 -25.61 -4.09 22.93
C THR A 394 -24.31 -3.88 22.18
N HIS A 395 -23.97 -2.64 21.86
CA HIS A 395 -22.82 -2.26 21.02
C HIS A 395 -22.77 -3.07 19.71
N SER A 396 -23.95 -3.39 19.18
CA SER A 396 -24.11 -4.24 18.00
C SER A 396 -25.20 -3.73 17.07
N LEU A 397 -25.07 -4.08 15.78
CA LEU A 397 -26.07 -3.82 14.75
C LEU A 397 -26.30 -5.08 13.92
N ASN A 398 -27.56 -5.33 13.59
CA ASN A 398 -27.99 -6.47 12.80
C ASN A 398 -28.73 -6.00 11.55
N PHE A 399 -28.36 -6.54 10.40
CA PHE A 399 -28.96 -6.28 9.11
C PHE A 399 -29.56 -7.59 8.59
N HIS A 400 -30.89 -7.67 8.63
CA HIS A 400 -31.66 -8.84 8.18
C HIS A 400 -32.16 -8.65 6.74
N ASP A 401 -32.45 -9.75 6.06
CA ASP A 401 -33.11 -9.77 4.74
C ASP A 401 -32.43 -8.91 3.65
N GLN A 402 -31.09 -8.92 3.64
CA GLN A 402 -30.27 -8.14 2.71
C GLN A 402 -30.04 -8.92 1.42
N THR A 403 -30.54 -8.39 0.31
CA THR A 403 -30.37 -8.99 -1.03
C THR A 403 -29.18 -8.38 -1.78
N PHE A 404 -28.39 -9.20 -2.46
CA PHE A 404 -27.31 -8.73 -3.33
C PHE A 404 -27.52 -9.20 -4.77
N LYS A 405 -27.68 -8.24 -5.69
CA LYS A 405 -27.63 -8.44 -7.14
C LYS A 405 -26.20 -8.33 -7.66
N ALA A 406 -25.99 -8.72 -8.92
CA ALA A 406 -24.72 -8.57 -9.62
C ALA A 406 -24.20 -7.13 -9.53
N GLY A 407 -22.97 -6.95 -9.02
CA GLY A 407 -22.32 -5.63 -8.91
C GLY A 407 -22.92 -4.72 -7.84
N GLN A 408 -23.92 -5.17 -7.09
CA GLN A 408 -24.57 -4.35 -6.07
C GLN A 408 -23.61 -4.09 -4.92
N ILE A 409 -23.51 -2.81 -4.54
CA ILE A 409 -22.75 -2.35 -3.40
C ILE A 409 -23.74 -1.91 -2.32
N ARG A 410 -23.54 -2.40 -1.09
CA ARG A 410 -24.24 -1.93 0.11
C ARG A 410 -23.20 -1.34 1.06
N ARG A 411 -23.52 -0.17 1.61
CA ARG A 411 -22.64 0.55 2.54
C ARG A 411 -23.43 0.92 3.76
N HIS A 412 -22.79 0.82 4.91
CA HIS A 412 -23.28 1.40 6.15
C HIS A 412 -22.21 2.30 6.75
N PHE A 413 -22.60 3.43 7.33
CA PHE A 413 -21.70 4.34 8.01
C PHE A 413 -22.03 4.33 9.48
N LEU A 414 -21.13 3.80 10.30
CA LEU A 414 -21.38 3.50 11.71
C LEU A 414 -20.49 4.37 12.58
N GLN A 415 -21.08 5.02 13.58
CA GLN A 415 -20.29 5.66 14.62
C GLN A 415 -19.71 4.58 15.53
N VAL A 416 -18.38 4.42 15.51
CA VAL A 416 -17.74 3.47 16.42
C VAL A 416 -17.92 3.93 17.87
N PRO A 417 -18.48 3.09 18.77
CA PRO A 417 -18.72 3.46 20.15
C PRO A 417 -17.45 3.96 20.85
N SER A 418 -17.61 4.96 21.73
CA SER A 418 -16.51 5.45 22.57
C SER A 418 -15.92 4.30 23.38
N GLY A 419 -14.60 4.14 23.33
CA GLY A 419 -13.91 3.04 24.02
C GLY A 419 -13.92 1.69 23.31
N ALA A 420 -14.38 1.56 22.06
CA ALA A 420 -14.17 0.35 21.25
C ALA A 420 -12.83 0.40 20.48
N ASN A 421 -12.14 -0.74 20.35
CA ASN A 421 -10.95 -0.85 19.50
C ASN A 421 -10.91 -2.08 18.59
N ILE A 422 -11.91 -2.97 18.72
CA ILE A 422 -12.05 -4.18 17.90
C ILE A 422 -13.50 -4.25 17.43
N ALA A 423 -13.71 -4.68 16.19
CA ALA A 423 -15.02 -5.01 15.66
C ALA A 423 -15.06 -6.45 15.18
N ALA A 424 -16.15 -7.15 15.47
CA ALA A 424 -16.45 -8.48 14.99
C ALA A 424 -17.55 -8.38 13.93
N PHE A 425 -17.25 -8.80 12.69
CA PHE A 425 -18.21 -8.82 11.60
C PHE A 425 -18.57 -10.25 11.23
N LYS A 426 -19.87 -10.50 11.05
CA LYS A 426 -20.42 -11.81 10.71
C LYS A 426 -21.42 -11.69 9.57
N ILE A 427 -21.33 -12.56 8.57
CA ILE A 427 -22.26 -12.63 7.43
C ILE A 427 -22.67 -14.06 7.15
N THR A 428 -23.96 -14.28 6.90
CA THR A 428 -24.55 -15.58 6.57
C THR A 428 -25.25 -15.51 5.22
N ASN A 429 -25.03 -16.50 4.37
CA ASN A 429 -25.77 -16.71 3.13
C ASN A 429 -26.98 -17.62 3.41
N HIS A 430 -28.20 -17.14 3.13
CA HIS A 430 -29.44 -17.89 3.33
C HIS A 430 -29.96 -18.59 2.07
N SER A 431 -29.34 -18.36 0.92
CA SER A 431 -29.72 -18.99 -0.34
C SER A 431 -29.36 -20.49 -0.35
N SER A 432 -30.21 -21.31 -0.99
CA SER A 432 -30.12 -22.79 -0.96
C SER A 432 -29.00 -23.39 -1.81
N ASP A 433 -28.77 -22.84 -3.01
CA ASP A 433 -27.92 -23.49 -4.02
C ASP A 433 -26.88 -22.56 -4.65
N ILE A 434 -26.81 -21.31 -4.19
CA ILE A 434 -25.97 -20.27 -4.80
C ILE A 434 -24.81 -19.93 -3.88
N SER A 435 -23.58 -20.20 -4.35
CA SER A 435 -22.39 -19.64 -3.72
C SER A 435 -22.13 -18.21 -4.20
N ALA A 436 -21.63 -17.35 -3.32
CA ALA A 436 -21.36 -15.95 -3.62
C ALA A 436 -19.94 -15.53 -3.29
N GLN A 437 -19.32 -14.79 -4.20
CA GLN A 437 -18.16 -13.95 -3.93
C GLN A 437 -18.63 -12.55 -3.53
N ILE A 438 -18.20 -12.10 -2.35
CA ILE A 438 -18.47 -10.78 -1.80
C ILE A 438 -17.14 -10.16 -1.41
N ASN A 439 -16.88 -8.93 -1.87
CA ASN A 439 -15.76 -8.13 -1.36
C ASN A 439 -16.24 -7.37 -0.11
N LEU A 440 -15.59 -7.62 1.02
CA LEU A 440 -15.72 -6.85 2.25
C LEU A 440 -14.65 -5.78 2.24
N HIS A 441 -15.02 -4.51 2.30
CA HIS A 441 -14.08 -3.41 2.32
C HIS A 441 -14.53 -2.41 3.38
N PHE A 442 -13.85 -2.42 4.53
CA PHE A 442 -14.20 -1.59 5.68
C PHE A 442 -13.12 -0.53 5.89
N ILE A 443 -13.51 0.74 6.03
CA ILE A 443 -12.56 1.86 6.13
C ILE A 443 -12.95 2.80 7.27
N GLN A 444 -11.94 3.23 8.04
CA GLN A 444 -11.97 4.47 8.80
C GLN A 444 -10.96 5.46 8.23
N LEU A 445 -11.25 6.75 8.26
CA LEU A 445 -10.30 7.76 7.80
C LEU A 445 -9.60 8.42 8.98
N GLU A 446 -8.30 8.59 8.83
CA GLU A 446 -7.45 9.36 9.74
C GLU A 446 -6.92 10.60 9.03
N SER A 447 -6.87 11.72 9.75
CA SER A 447 -6.37 12.96 9.17
C SER A 447 -4.88 12.84 8.84
N GLY A 448 -4.52 13.18 7.60
CA GLY A 448 -3.14 13.12 7.12
C GLY A 448 -2.58 11.71 6.95
N ARG A 449 -3.44 10.69 6.83
CA ARG A 449 -3.03 9.30 6.62
C ARG A 449 -3.79 8.68 5.46
N SER A 450 -3.12 7.78 4.75
CA SER A 450 -3.73 6.97 3.71
C SER A 450 -4.80 6.05 4.28
N PHE A 451 -5.85 5.79 3.50
CA PHE A 451 -6.90 4.82 3.85
C PHE A 451 -6.35 3.39 4.00
N ARG A 452 -5.23 3.06 3.34
CA ARG A 452 -4.60 1.72 3.37
C ARG A 452 -4.13 1.33 4.77
N LEU A 453 -3.83 2.30 5.63
CA LEU A 453 -3.37 2.04 7.00
C LEU A 453 -4.50 1.61 7.95
N THR A 454 -5.75 1.88 7.58
CA THR A 454 -6.94 1.73 8.42
C THR A 454 -8.05 0.93 7.73
N GLU A 455 -7.72 0.28 6.61
CA GLU A 455 -8.67 -0.56 5.89
C GLU A 455 -8.65 -2.01 6.39
N PHE A 456 -9.79 -2.67 6.24
CA PHE A 456 -9.90 -4.11 6.22
C PHE A 456 -10.55 -4.50 4.89
N GLU A 457 -9.76 -5.09 3.99
CA GLU A 457 -10.25 -5.62 2.73
C GLU A 457 -10.14 -7.15 2.70
N LYS A 458 -11.23 -7.82 2.29
CA LYS A 458 -11.22 -9.27 2.09
C LYS A 458 -12.28 -9.71 1.08
N LEU A 459 -11.81 -10.36 0.01
CA LEU A 459 -12.69 -11.12 -0.87
C LEU A 459 -13.04 -12.47 -0.24
N ILE A 460 -14.31 -12.70 0.05
CA ILE A 460 -14.81 -13.95 0.64
C ILE A 460 -15.66 -14.72 -0.35
N ARG A 461 -15.65 -16.06 -0.23
CA ARG A 461 -16.59 -16.95 -0.91
C ARG A 461 -17.54 -17.58 0.12
N LEU A 462 -18.81 -17.23 0.05
CA LEU A 462 -19.88 -17.78 0.86
C LEU A 462 -20.56 -18.92 0.12
N SER A 463 -20.43 -20.13 0.66
CA SER A 463 -21.25 -21.27 0.25
C SER A 463 -22.70 -21.09 0.71
N PRO A 464 -23.67 -21.82 0.12
CA PRO A 464 -25.04 -21.88 0.63
C PRO A 464 -25.09 -22.21 2.12
N HIS A 465 -25.94 -21.51 2.89
CA HIS A 465 -26.11 -21.69 4.34
C HIS A 465 -24.83 -21.55 5.19
N SER A 466 -23.74 -21.04 4.61
CA SER A 466 -22.50 -20.83 5.34
C SER A 466 -22.45 -19.46 5.98
N THR A 467 -21.71 -19.38 7.08
CA THR A 467 -21.44 -18.16 7.81
C THR A 467 -19.94 -17.88 7.80
N PHE A 468 -19.58 -16.64 7.51
CA PHE A 468 -18.23 -16.12 7.65
C PHE A 468 -18.17 -15.14 8.82
N GLN A 469 -17.08 -15.18 9.59
CA GLN A 469 -16.83 -14.26 10.69
C GLN A 469 -15.38 -13.80 10.66
N CYS A 470 -15.15 -12.53 10.99
CA CYS A 470 -13.83 -11.92 11.09
C CYS A 470 -13.78 -10.86 12.18
N TYR A 471 -12.56 -10.52 12.57
CA TYR A 471 -12.26 -9.47 13.53
C TYR A 471 -11.26 -8.50 12.89
N PHE A 472 -11.42 -7.22 13.18
CA PHE A 472 -10.52 -6.17 12.71
C PHE A 472 -10.46 -5.02 13.72
N ASN A 473 -9.38 -4.25 13.66
CA ASN A 473 -9.18 -3.12 14.55
C ASN A 473 -10.06 -1.95 14.12
N VAL A 474 -10.57 -1.21 15.10
CA VAL A 474 -11.29 0.04 14.88
C VAL A 474 -10.77 1.13 15.82
N GLN A 475 -11.05 2.38 15.48
CA GLN A 475 -10.82 3.53 16.35
C GLN A 475 -12.14 4.07 16.86
N ASP A 476 -12.20 4.35 18.15
CA ASP A 476 -13.38 4.91 18.77
C ASP A 476 -13.69 6.33 18.27
N LYS A 477 -14.97 6.73 18.32
CA LYS A 477 -15.47 8.06 17.92
C LYS A 477 -15.26 8.44 16.45
N ARG A 478 -14.68 7.56 15.64
CA ARG A 478 -14.60 7.72 14.19
C ARG A 478 -15.72 6.99 13.47
N THR A 479 -16.05 7.45 12.27
CA THR A 479 -17.02 6.79 11.39
C THR A 479 -16.38 5.63 10.62
N LEU A 480 -16.88 4.41 10.88
CA LEU A 480 -16.57 3.20 10.11
C LEU A 480 -17.50 3.11 8.90
N GLU A 481 -16.93 3.02 7.70
CA GLU A 481 -17.67 2.58 6.51
C GLU A 481 -17.60 1.05 6.44
N LEU A 482 -18.75 0.40 6.51
CA LEU A 482 -18.93 -1.04 6.30
C LEU A 482 -19.44 -1.25 4.87
N CYS A 483 -18.54 -1.41 3.89
CA CYS A 483 -18.90 -1.61 2.49
C CYS A 483 -18.81 -3.08 2.07
N LEU A 484 -19.88 -3.60 1.47
CA LEU A 484 -19.99 -4.93 0.91
C LEU A 484 -20.35 -4.84 -0.56
N ALA A 485 -19.57 -5.47 -1.42
CA ALA A 485 -19.85 -5.51 -2.85
C ALA A 485 -19.98 -6.94 -3.36
N ARG A 486 -21.09 -7.24 -4.03
CA ARG A 486 -21.23 -8.49 -4.79
C ARG A 486 -20.40 -8.38 -6.06
N TRP A 487 -19.61 -9.40 -6.36
CA TRP A 487 -18.82 -9.43 -7.59
C TRP A 487 -19.69 -9.17 -8.83
N TRP A 488 -19.25 -8.26 -9.72
CA TRP A 488 -20.09 -7.71 -10.78
C TRP A 488 -20.57 -8.74 -11.81
N SER A 489 -19.77 -9.78 -12.08
CA SER A 489 -20.14 -10.83 -13.04
C SER A 489 -21.01 -11.95 -12.43
N SER A 490 -21.33 -11.88 -11.14
CA SER A 490 -22.18 -12.87 -10.45
C SER A 490 -23.67 -12.53 -10.62
N LEU A 491 -24.31 -13.08 -11.66
CA LEU A 491 -25.72 -12.79 -12.01
C LEU A 491 -26.75 -13.24 -10.95
N ALA A 492 -26.44 -14.27 -10.16
CA ALA A 492 -27.39 -14.84 -9.21
C ALA A 492 -27.60 -13.93 -7.99
N ILE A 493 -28.88 -13.67 -7.68
CA ILE A 493 -29.29 -12.95 -6.47
C ILE A 493 -29.09 -13.84 -5.26
N ILE A 494 -28.53 -13.29 -4.20
CA ILE A 494 -28.39 -13.97 -2.91
C ILE A 494 -29.08 -13.19 -1.79
N GLU A 495 -29.55 -13.94 -0.81
CA GLU A 495 -30.16 -13.42 0.41
C GLU A 495 -29.18 -13.62 1.57
N THR A 496 -28.92 -12.55 2.30
CA THR A 496 -27.91 -12.54 3.36
C THR A 496 -28.43 -11.83 4.59
N SER A 497 -27.87 -12.19 5.73
CA SER A 497 -27.94 -11.38 6.94
C SER A 497 -26.53 -11.18 7.47
N TYR A 498 -26.24 -9.99 7.99
CA TYR A 498 -24.96 -9.72 8.61
C TYR A 498 -25.10 -8.86 9.85
N SER A 499 -24.11 -8.96 10.73
CA SER A 499 -24.06 -8.23 11.98
C SER A 499 -22.65 -7.73 12.25
N ILE A 500 -22.57 -6.64 13.01
CA ILE A 500 -21.32 -6.11 13.55
C ILE A 500 -21.48 -5.89 15.05
N GLU A 501 -20.46 -6.26 15.80
CA GLU A 501 -20.38 -6.10 17.26
C GLU A 501 -19.05 -5.43 17.61
N PHE A 502 -19.06 -4.50 18.55
CA PHE A 502 -17.89 -3.74 18.97
C PHE A 502 -17.38 -4.22 20.34
N HIS A 503 -16.07 -4.42 20.41
CA HIS A 503 -15.35 -4.97 21.55
C HIS A 503 -14.25 -4.00 22.03
N SER A 504 -13.79 -4.19 23.26
CA SER A 504 -12.80 -3.29 23.88
C SER A 504 -11.78 -3.99 24.75
N ILE A 505 -10.53 -3.96 24.30
CA ILE A 505 -9.37 -4.43 25.06
C ILE A 505 -8.22 -3.43 24.87
N PHE A 506 -8.08 -2.49 25.81
CA PHE A 506 -7.01 -1.49 25.79
C PHE A 506 -5.87 -1.86 26.74
N ILE A 507 -4.67 -1.42 26.37
CA ILE A 507 -3.46 -1.49 27.20
C ILE A 507 -3.20 -0.09 27.79
N SER A 508 -3.00 0.00 29.10
CA SER A 508 -2.79 1.24 29.87
C SER A 508 -1.52 1.13 30.72
N PRO A 509 -0.69 2.18 30.85
CA PRO A 509 -0.94 3.60 30.50
C PRO A 509 -0.67 3.98 29.03
N SER A 510 -0.07 3.11 28.22
CA SER A 510 0.28 3.39 26.82
C SER A 510 -0.18 2.30 25.85
N ILE A 511 -0.49 2.71 24.62
CA ILE A 511 -0.84 1.82 23.49
C ILE A 511 0.34 0.90 23.12
N SER A 512 1.57 1.35 23.38
CA SER A 512 2.81 0.62 23.19
C SER A 512 3.42 0.17 24.51
N ILE A 513 3.88 -1.08 24.58
CA ILE A 513 4.65 -1.60 25.72
C ILE A 513 6.12 -1.30 25.47
N HIS A 514 6.74 -0.50 26.35
CA HIS A 514 8.17 -0.18 26.27
C HIS A 514 8.91 -0.85 27.42
N LEU A 515 9.63 -1.93 27.12
CA LEU A 515 10.49 -2.61 28.09
C LEU A 515 11.92 -2.05 27.97
N ARG A 516 12.35 -1.27 28.97
CA ARG A 516 13.74 -0.79 29.02
C ARG A 516 14.61 -1.79 29.77
N SER A 517 15.82 -2.02 29.30
CA SER A 517 16.77 -2.93 29.94
C SER A 517 17.14 -2.53 31.38
N SER A 518 16.96 -1.25 31.74
CA SER A 518 17.16 -0.74 33.11
C SER A 518 16.00 -1.03 34.07
N GLN A 519 14.86 -1.53 33.59
CA GLN A 519 13.68 -1.83 34.40
C GLN A 519 13.55 -3.34 34.61
N SER A 520 13.26 -3.77 35.84
CA SER A 520 13.11 -5.18 36.21
C SER A 520 11.79 -5.80 35.74
N TYR A 521 10.74 -4.99 35.63
CA TYR A 521 9.43 -5.38 35.13
C TYR A 521 8.73 -4.15 34.56
N GLU A 522 7.85 -4.35 33.58
CA GLU A 522 6.91 -3.33 33.10
C GLU A 522 5.50 -3.82 33.41
N ARG A 523 4.68 -2.97 34.02
CA ARG A 523 3.29 -3.29 34.34
C ARG A 523 2.38 -2.61 33.33
N PHE A 524 1.54 -3.38 32.67
CA PHE A 524 0.43 -2.87 31.90
C PHE A 524 -0.90 -3.36 32.48
N VAL A 525 -1.96 -2.58 32.29
CA VAL A 525 -3.33 -2.90 32.69
C VAL A 525 -4.14 -3.14 31.43
N LEU A 526 -4.86 -4.26 31.40
CA LEU A 526 -5.89 -4.51 30.40
C LEU A 526 -7.19 -3.87 30.89
N GLU A 527 -7.71 -2.94 30.11
CA GLU A 527 -8.92 -2.19 30.42
C GLU A 527 -9.97 -2.47 29.36
N ASN A 528 -11.16 -2.91 29.78
CA ASN A 528 -12.36 -2.76 28.99
C ASN A 528 -12.88 -1.34 29.19
N ARG A 529 -12.89 -0.54 28.12
CA ARG A 529 -13.35 0.86 28.13
C ARG A 529 -14.77 1.02 27.59
N LEU A 530 -15.40 -0.06 27.19
CA LEU A 530 -16.73 -0.07 26.63
C LEU A 530 -17.74 -0.34 27.75
N ASN A 531 -18.71 0.56 27.90
CA ASN A 531 -19.65 0.50 29.00
C ASN A 531 -20.56 -0.74 28.90
N ASN A 532 -20.90 -1.34 30.05
CA ASN A 532 -21.87 -2.42 30.17
C ASN A 532 -21.54 -3.70 29.40
N THR A 533 -20.26 -3.99 29.15
CA THR A 533 -19.81 -5.25 28.54
C THR A 533 -18.78 -5.97 29.40
N TYR A 534 -18.67 -7.28 29.18
CA TYR A 534 -17.64 -8.12 29.75
C TYR A 534 -16.92 -8.80 28.60
N GLU A 535 -15.59 -8.66 28.57
CA GLU A 535 -14.75 -9.32 27.58
C GLU A 535 -14.12 -10.56 28.23
N ASP A 536 -14.38 -11.72 27.64
CA ASP A 536 -13.82 -12.98 28.13
C ASP A 536 -12.42 -13.19 27.52
N ILE A 537 -11.39 -12.96 28.33
CA ILE A 537 -10.00 -13.16 27.93
C ILE A 537 -9.66 -14.64 28.14
N ASN A 538 -10.04 -15.46 27.17
CA ASN A 538 -9.71 -16.88 27.16
C ASN A 538 -8.24 -17.09 26.76
N GLY A 539 -7.33 -16.93 27.72
CA GLY A 539 -5.89 -17.21 27.56
C GLY A 539 -4.98 -16.15 28.20
N LEU A 540 -3.68 -16.44 28.28
CA LEU A 540 -2.68 -15.45 28.68
C LEU A 540 -2.27 -14.58 27.47
N PRO A 541 -2.03 -13.27 27.65
CA PRO A 541 -1.49 -12.43 26.58
C PRO A 541 -0.14 -12.98 26.10
N ILE A 542 0.02 -13.08 24.78
CA ILE A 542 1.24 -13.60 24.16
C ILE A 542 2.05 -12.42 23.63
N ILE A 543 3.29 -12.28 24.10
CA ILE A 543 4.25 -11.26 23.63
C ILE A 543 5.36 -11.98 22.88
N ASN A 544 5.54 -11.66 21.60
CA ASN A 544 6.58 -12.24 20.75
C ASN A 544 7.50 -11.13 20.22
N TRP A 545 8.80 -11.24 20.50
CA TRP A 545 9.82 -10.40 19.88
C TRP A 545 10.13 -10.94 18.48
N LYS A 546 9.64 -10.25 17.45
CA LYS A 546 9.82 -10.68 16.05
C LYS A 546 11.09 -10.15 15.40
N TYR A 547 11.52 -8.96 15.81
CA TYR A 547 12.55 -8.20 15.12
C TYR A 547 13.54 -7.59 16.11
N LEU A 548 14.81 -7.58 15.72
CA LEU A 548 15.84 -6.76 16.35
C LEU A 548 16.04 -5.52 15.50
N VAL A 549 15.67 -4.35 16.02
CA VAL A 549 15.89 -3.06 15.33
C VAL A 549 17.17 -2.43 15.83
N GLN A 550 18.04 -2.02 14.90
CA GLN A 550 19.24 -1.24 15.18
C GLN A 550 19.20 0.05 14.36
N THR A 551 19.48 1.17 15.00
CA THR A 551 19.60 2.46 14.30
C THR A 551 21.01 2.64 13.76
N LEU A 552 21.13 3.03 12.49
CA LEU A 552 22.40 3.38 11.85
C LEU A 552 22.48 4.88 11.58
N ARG A 553 23.68 5.41 11.78
CA ARG A 553 24.02 6.79 11.44
C ARG A 553 24.81 6.84 10.14
N PRO A 554 24.59 7.87 9.30
CA PRO A 554 25.37 8.01 8.08
C PRO A 554 26.83 8.32 8.41
N ASN A 555 27.73 7.69 7.68
CA ASN A 555 29.15 8.03 7.69
C ASN A 555 29.32 9.42 7.05
N LYS A 556 29.65 10.42 7.88
CA LYS A 556 29.74 11.83 7.47
C LYS A 556 30.86 12.07 6.45
N ASP A 557 31.94 11.30 6.49
CA ASP A 557 33.08 11.49 5.58
C ASP A 557 32.78 10.96 4.17
N GLU A 558 31.89 9.97 4.06
CA GLU A 558 31.48 9.38 2.78
C GLU A 558 30.20 10.00 2.22
N SER A 559 29.39 10.65 3.08
CA SER A 559 28.12 11.23 2.69
C SER A 559 28.29 12.60 2.05
N LYS A 560 27.77 12.79 0.84
CA LYS A 560 28.03 13.99 0.04
C LYS A 560 26.88 14.38 -0.87
N ILE A 561 26.74 15.68 -1.07
CA ILE A 561 25.85 16.26 -2.08
C ILE A 561 26.64 16.43 -3.38
N GLN A 562 26.05 16.00 -4.48
CA GLN A 562 26.66 16.06 -5.81
C GLN A 562 25.64 16.52 -6.85
N VAL A 563 26.14 17.24 -7.86
CA VAL A 563 25.35 17.60 -9.03
C VAL A 563 25.11 16.34 -9.87
N LEU A 564 23.87 16.13 -10.33
CA LEU A 564 23.57 15.05 -11.27
C LEU A 564 23.88 15.46 -12.72
N SER A 565 23.87 14.48 -13.62
CA SER A 565 24.14 14.72 -15.05
C SER A 565 23.12 15.64 -15.73
N LYS A 566 23.41 16.08 -16.96
CA LYS A 566 22.49 16.89 -17.79
C LYS A 566 21.12 16.26 -18.03
N ARG A 567 21.00 14.93 -17.92
CA ARG A 567 19.71 14.22 -17.97
C ARG A 567 18.78 14.67 -16.84
N ASP A 568 19.34 14.95 -15.67
CA ASP A 568 18.64 15.28 -14.44
C ASP A 568 18.68 16.81 -14.22
N CYS A 569 18.20 17.56 -15.21
CA CYS A 569 18.04 19.01 -15.18
C CYS A 569 16.67 19.36 -15.75
N LEU A 570 15.79 19.93 -14.93
CA LEU A 570 14.42 20.27 -15.31
C LEU A 570 14.40 21.46 -16.29
N THR A 571 13.21 21.85 -16.72
CA THR A 571 13.00 23.07 -17.50
C THR A 571 13.57 24.29 -16.76
N GLU A 572 13.87 25.36 -17.51
CA GLU A 572 14.42 26.61 -16.96
C GLU A 572 15.81 26.44 -16.28
N GLN A 573 16.59 25.41 -16.67
CA GLN A 573 17.92 25.10 -16.14
C GLN A 573 17.96 24.78 -14.63
N ARG A 574 16.84 24.29 -14.08
CA ARG A 574 16.75 23.81 -12.69
C ARG A 574 17.51 22.49 -12.53
N GLN A 575 18.78 22.59 -12.13
CA GLN A 575 19.67 21.45 -11.92
C GLN A 575 19.24 20.61 -10.70
N ILE A 576 19.14 19.28 -10.86
CA ILE A 576 18.87 18.37 -9.75
C ILE A 576 20.18 17.92 -9.10
N TYR A 577 20.20 17.89 -7.78
CA TYR A 577 21.30 17.38 -6.95
C TYR A 577 20.92 16.03 -6.35
N GLN A 578 21.93 15.24 -6.00
CA GLN A 578 21.77 14.02 -5.21
C GLN A 578 22.56 14.14 -3.91
N LEU A 579 21.95 13.72 -2.81
CA LEU A 579 22.61 13.40 -1.55
C LEU A 579 22.77 11.88 -1.48
N ILE A 580 24.01 11.42 -1.34
CA ILE A 580 24.30 10.00 -1.09
C ILE A 580 24.68 9.86 0.38
N LEU A 581 23.87 9.15 1.13
CA LEU A 581 24.12 8.77 2.52
C LEU A 581 24.66 7.35 2.56
N THR A 582 25.77 7.14 3.26
CA THR A 582 26.44 5.83 3.33
C THR A 582 26.42 5.29 4.76
N TYR A 583 26.00 4.04 4.94
CA TYR A 583 25.89 3.39 6.24
C TYR A 583 26.65 2.07 6.20
N ASN A 584 27.53 1.88 7.17
CA ASN A 584 28.34 0.66 7.29
C ASN A 584 27.85 -0.14 8.48
N PHE A 585 27.66 -1.45 8.32
CA PHE A 585 27.25 -2.33 9.41
C PHE A 585 27.79 -3.75 9.22
N THR A 586 27.83 -4.51 10.31
CA THR A 586 28.34 -5.89 10.33
C THR A 586 27.26 -6.82 10.85
N LEU A 587 26.98 -7.89 10.12
CA LEU A 587 26.11 -8.98 10.57
C LEU A 587 26.93 -10.10 11.16
N LEU A 588 26.56 -10.53 12.37
CA LEU A 588 27.22 -11.63 13.08
C LEU A 588 26.66 -13.01 12.71
N LYS A 589 25.45 -13.04 12.16
CA LYS A 589 24.70 -14.21 11.72
C LYS A 589 24.01 -13.89 10.39
N ALA A 590 23.75 -14.90 9.57
CA ALA A 590 22.94 -14.75 8.39
C ALA A 590 21.48 -14.47 8.78
N SER A 591 20.92 -13.38 8.26
CA SER A 591 19.61 -12.86 8.64
C SER A 591 18.93 -12.17 7.45
N GLU A 592 17.61 -12.11 7.47
CA GLU A 592 16.83 -11.29 6.54
C GLU A 592 16.68 -9.90 7.14
N ILE A 593 17.07 -8.86 6.39
CA ILE A 593 17.07 -7.48 6.86
C ILE A 593 16.00 -6.65 6.14
N GLN A 594 15.42 -5.68 6.85
CA GLN A 594 14.59 -4.62 6.27
C GLN A 594 15.19 -3.27 6.65
N VAL A 595 15.17 -2.33 5.70
CA VAL A 595 15.78 -1.00 5.87
C VAL A 595 14.68 0.05 5.73
N GLN A 596 14.52 0.88 6.77
CA GLN A 596 13.50 1.93 6.82
C GLN A 596 14.13 3.26 7.17
N CYS A 597 13.75 4.32 6.45
CA CYS A 597 14.12 5.69 6.79
C CYS A 597 12.88 6.40 7.34
N PRO A 598 12.70 6.50 8.67
CA PRO A 598 11.43 6.96 9.27
C PRO A 598 10.98 8.34 8.80
N TYR A 599 11.91 9.21 8.37
CA TYR A 599 11.59 10.56 7.88
C TYR A 599 10.95 10.57 6.48
N LEU A 600 11.21 9.56 5.65
CA LEU A 600 10.76 9.50 4.26
C LEU A 600 9.84 8.31 3.97
N HIS A 601 9.79 7.33 4.87
CA HIS A 601 8.98 6.12 4.75
C HIS A 601 7.48 6.45 4.64
N GLU A 602 6.75 5.61 3.92
CA GLU A 602 5.31 5.74 3.61
C GLU A 602 4.91 6.90 2.68
N PHE A 603 5.84 7.74 2.19
CA PHE A 603 5.51 8.85 1.27
C PHE A 603 6.12 8.65 -0.12
N LEU A 604 5.28 8.56 -1.16
CA LEU A 604 5.71 8.45 -2.56
C LEU A 604 5.29 9.67 -3.36
N TYR A 605 4.00 9.81 -3.65
CA TYR A 605 3.49 10.91 -4.46
C TYR A 605 3.46 12.24 -3.70
N ASP A 606 3.28 12.17 -2.38
CA ASP A 606 3.19 13.28 -1.43
C ASP A 606 4.51 13.55 -0.69
N ASN A 607 5.61 12.92 -1.12
CA ASN A 607 6.94 13.19 -0.61
C ASN A 607 7.47 14.54 -1.11
N GLU A 608 8.12 15.31 -0.24
CA GLU A 608 8.79 16.57 -0.60
C GLU A 608 10.08 16.32 -1.41
N TYR A 609 10.71 15.16 -1.24
CA TYR A 609 11.96 14.81 -1.91
C TYR A 609 11.74 13.99 -3.19
N GLU A 610 12.65 14.12 -4.16
CA GLU A 610 12.56 13.45 -5.47
C GLU A 610 13.05 12.00 -5.47
N ALA A 611 13.55 11.47 -4.34
CA ALA A 611 14.02 10.10 -4.22
C ALA A 611 14.28 9.70 -2.76
N ALA A 612 14.17 8.41 -2.48
CA ALA A 612 14.64 7.80 -1.23
C ALA A 612 15.07 6.33 -1.43
N LEU A 613 15.69 6.04 -2.59
CA LEU A 613 16.14 4.71 -2.96
C LEU A 613 17.39 4.31 -2.17
N TRP A 614 17.35 3.16 -1.51
CA TRP A 614 18.53 2.56 -0.89
C TRP A 614 19.00 1.30 -1.63
N MET A 615 20.31 1.05 -1.59
CA MET A 615 20.95 -0.14 -2.16
C MET A 615 21.94 -0.73 -1.17
N CYS A 616 21.95 -2.05 -1.04
CA CYS A 616 22.83 -2.81 -0.16
C CYS A 616 23.95 -3.49 -0.96
N PHE A 617 25.17 -3.42 -0.43
CA PHE A 617 26.38 -3.97 -1.02
C PHE A 617 27.19 -4.77 0.00
N ASP A 618 27.93 -5.79 -0.46
CA ASP A 618 28.94 -6.47 0.36
C ASP A 618 30.27 -5.68 0.42
N ALA A 619 31.22 -6.17 1.22
CA ALA A 619 32.58 -5.63 1.31
C ALA A 619 33.34 -5.62 -0.04
N ASN A 620 32.97 -6.48 -1.00
CA ASN A 620 33.54 -6.53 -2.35
C ASN A 620 32.83 -5.60 -3.34
N LYS A 621 31.88 -4.77 -2.86
CA LYS A 621 31.03 -3.87 -3.66
C LYS A 621 30.06 -4.61 -4.59
N GLN A 622 29.78 -5.89 -4.34
CA GLN A 622 28.73 -6.63 -5.03
C GLN A 622 27.36 -6.15 -4.55
N TYR A 623 26.46 -5.92 -5.49
CA TYR A 623 25.08 -5.54 -5.22
C TYR A 623 24.27 -6.72 -4.68
N LEU A 624 23.54 -6.51 -3.59
CA LEU A 624 22.77 -7.56 -2.90
C LEU A 624 21.25 -7.32 -2.94
N GLY A 625 20.82 -6.06 -3.01
CA GLY A 625 19.40 -5.70 -3.03
C GLY A 625 19.16 -4.20 -2.91
N ALA A 626 17.91 -3.79 -3.09
CA ALA A 626 17.48 -2.40 -3.03
C ALA A 626 16.05 -2.31 -2.47
N GLY A 627 15.70 -1.11 -2.01
CA GLY A 627 14.34 -0.77 -1.59
C GLY A 627 14.09 0.72 -1.69
N ASP A 628 12.83 1.09 -1.52
CA ASP A 628 12.34 2.46 -1.54
C ASP A 628 11.35 2.68 -0.38
N VAL A 629 10.74 3.86 -0.30
CA VAL A 629 9.98 4.34 0.86
C VAL A 629 8.62 3.70 1.11
N MET A 630 7.96 3.11 0.11
CA MET A 630 6.56 2.67 0.23
C MET A 630 6.35 1.23 0.70
N LYS A 631 7.35 0.35 0.54
CA LYS A 631 7.18 -1.08 0.82
C LYS A 631 8.32 -1.58 1.70
N ASP A 632 8.01 -2.57 2.52
CA ASP A 632 9.00 -3.25 3.34
C ASP A 632 9.83 -4.22 2.50
N TYR A 633 10.80 -3.66 1.78
CA TYR A 633 11.78 -4.44 1.02
C TYR A 633 12.71 -5.17 1.97
N SER A 634 12.81 -6.49 1.80
CA SER A 634 13.74 -7.33 2.55
C SER A 634 14.90 -7.85 1.70
N VAL A 635 16.07 -7.99 2.31
CA VAL A 635 17.26 -8.57 1.68
C VAL A 635 17.85 -9.63 2.59
N LYS A 636 18.10 -10.82 2.05
CA LYS A 636 18.77 -11.90 2.80
C LYS A 636 20.28 -11.71 2.71
N LEU A 637 20.92 -11.62 3.87
CA LEU A 637 22.35 -11.37 3.99
C LEU A 637 23.03 -12.48 4.78
N GLU A 638 24.23 -12.85 4.36
CA GLU A 638 25.09 -13.76 5.10
C GLU A 638 25.85 -13.03 6.22
N LYS A 639 26.57 -13.76 7.06
CA LYS A 639 27.48 -13.15 8.03
C LYS A 639 28.59 -12.37 7.30
N GLY A 640 28.78 -11.10 7.62
CA GLY A 640 29.81 -10.27 7.01
C GLY A 640 29.62 -8.77 7.21
N ASP A 641 30.45 -7.98 6.53
CA ASP A 641 30.38 -6.52 6.51
C ASP A 641 29.64 -6.04 5.27
N PHE A 642 28.77 -5.05 5.47
CA PHE A 642 27.85 -4.55 4.44
C PHE A 642 27.79 -3.02 4.44
N ILE A 643 27.42 -2.48 3.29
CA ILE A 643 27.29 -1.05 3.04
C ILE A 643 25.90 -0.79 2.46
N ILE A 644 25.12 0.08 3.09
CA ILE A 644 23.89 0.65 2.53
C ILE A 644 24.20 2.04 1.99
N ARG A 645 23.77 2.31 0.75
CA ARG A 645 23.78 3.64 0.15
C ARG A 645 22.37 4.10 -0.13
N MET A 646 21.96 5.19 0.49
CA MET A 646 20.67 5.83 0.27
C MET A 646 20.87 7.07 -0.60
N GLN A 647 20.10 7.17 -1.68
CA GLN A 647 20.11 8.29 -2.61
C GLN A 647 18.85 9.12 -2.41
N ILE A 648 19.04 10.38 -2.04
CA ILE A 648 17.98 11.40 -1.94
C ILE A 648 18.24 12.47 -3.00
N ARG A 649 17.19 12.98 -3.64
CA ARG A 649 17.31 13.94 -4.75
C ARG A 649 16.44 15.17 -4.54
N HIS A 650 16.92 16.32 -4.98
CA HIS A 650 16.13 17.55 -5.09
C HIS A 650 16.87 18.59 -5.94
N ASP A 651 16.14 19.48 -6.62
CA ASP A 651 16.69 20.69 -7.25
C ASP A 651 17.02 21.84 -6.27
N LYS A 652 16.57 21.78 -5.01
CA LYS A 652 16.88 22.75 -3.95
C LYS A 652 18.02 22.20 -3.09
N TYR A 653 19.21 22.76 -3.26
CA TYR A 653 20.41 22.35 -2.53
C TYR A 653 20.23 22.42 -1.00
N ASP A 654 19.60 23.49 -0.51
CA ASP A 654 19.43 23.76 0.93
C ASP A 654 18.62 22.67 1.67
N LEU A 655 17.66 22.03 0.99
CA LEU A 655 16.87 20.95 1.60
C LEU A 655 17.73 19.69 1.83
N LEU A 656 18.57 19.35 0.85
CA LEU A 656 19.53 18.26 0.99
C LEU A 656 20.59 18.56 2.05
N GLU A 657 21.01 19.82 2.16
CA GLU A 657 22.00 20.24 3.15
C GLU A 657 21.46 20.13 4.58
N ARG A 658 20.19 20.48 4.81
CA ARG A 658 19.52 20.28 6.11
C ARG A 658 19.49 18.81 6.52
N LEU A 659 19.09 17.92 5.61
CA LEU A 659 19.09 16.47 5.87
C LEU A 659 20.47 15.93 6.26
N LEU A 660 21.53 16.44 5.62
CA LEU A 660 22.90 16.05 5.93
C LEU A 660 23.36 16.58 7.32
N LYS A 661 22.91 17.77 7.73
CA LYS A 661 23.33 18.44 8.97
C LYS A 661 22.55 17.98 10.21
N ASP A 662 21.25 17.77 10.10
CA ASP A 662 20.34 17.65 11.27
C ASP A 662 20.22 16.23 11.84
N ASN A 663 21.08 15.29 11.47
CA ASN A 663 20.94 13.85 11.78
C ASN A 663 19.56 13.25 11.35
N GLY A 664 18.74 13.97 10.57
CA GLY A 664 17.42 13.51 10.08
C GLY A 664 17.49 12.37 9.04
N ALA A 665 18.70 11.85 8.82
CA ALA A 665 19.03 10.71 7.97
C ALA A 665 19.38 9.47 8.81
N GLU A 666 18.95 9.38 10.08
CA GLU A 666 19.01 8.12 10.81
C GLU A 666 18.09 7.09 10.13
N ILE A 667 18.61 5.88 9.94
CA ILE A 667 17.89 4.77 9.34
C ILE A 667 17.74 3.71 10.41
N ASP A 668 16.51 3.27 10.62
CA ASP A 668 16.24 2.08 11.41
C ASP A 668 16.29 0.89 10.47
N TRP A 669 17.07 -0.12 10.82
CA TRP A 669 17.02 -1.39 10.13
C TRP A 669 16.69 -2.48 11.12
N SER A 670 15.87 -3.42 10.66
CA SER A 670 15.45 -4.56 11.45
C SER A 670 16.05 -5.84 10.87
N ALA A 671 16.60 -6.68 11.73
CA ALA A 671 16.99 -8.04 11.40
C ALA A 671 15.91 -8.99 11.90
N ILE A 672 15.44 -9.88 11.01
CA ILE A 672 14.62 -11.03 11.37
C ILE A 672 15.58 -12.14 11.78
N ASP A 673 16.02 -12.09 13.04
CA ASP A 673 16.63 -13.25 13.67
C ASP A 673 15.52 -14.15 14.20
N THR A 674 15.42 -15.36 13.67
CA THR A 674 14.72 -16.43 14.39
C THR A 674 15.38 -16.54 15.76
N VAL A 675 14.63 -16.13 16.80
CA VAL A 675 15.01 -16.26 18.20
C VAL A 675 15.52 -17.70 18.39
N PRO A 676 16.67 -17.93 19.06
CA PRO A 676 17.07 -19.28 19.40
C PRO A 676 15.92 -19.96 20.13
N GLU A 677 15.50 -21.14 19.67
CA GLU A 677 14.55 -21.99 20.39
C GLU A 677 14.95 -22.03 21.87
N LEU A 678 14.20 -21.30 22.70
CA LEU A 678 14.17 -21.55 24.13
C LEU A 678 13.58 -22.95 24.26
N LEU A 679 14.44 -23.87 24.73
CA LEU A 679 14.13 -25.25 25.08
C LEU A 679 12.69 -25.41 25.54
N ASP A 680 11.87 -26.08 24.72
CA ASP A 680 10.57 -26.59 25.12
C ASP A 680 10.80 -27.89 25.94
N PRO A 681 10.45 -27.94 27.24
CA PRO A 681 10.60 -29.13 28.05
C PRO A 681 9.39 -30.05 27.84
N ALA A 682 9.19 -30.57 26.63
CA ALA A 682 8.11 -31.52 26.37
C ALA A 682 8.33 -32.37 25.11
N LEU A 683 9.34 -33.26 25.11
CA LEU A 683 9.40 -34.39 24.15
C LEU A 683 10.07 -35.60 24.80
N SER A 684 9.33 -36.26 25.70
CA SER A 684 9.52 -37.67 25.99
C SER A 684 8.77 -38.53 24.96
N SER A 685 9.41 -39.65 24.60
CA SER A 685 8.93 -40.78 23.78
C SER A 685 8.64 -40.51 22.30
N ASN A 686 9.54 -41.00 21.43
CA ASN A 686 9.18 -42.10 20.53
C ASN A 686 10.45 -42.81 20.05
N GLY A 687 10.51 -44.11 20.34
CA GLY A 687 11.60 -44.98 19.90
C GLY A 687 11.47 -45.34 18.42
N THR A 688 12.59 -45.39 17.72
CA THR A 688 12.74 -46.16 16.48
C THR A 688 14.12 -46.83 16.45
N ASN A 689 14.08 -48.07 15.98
CA ASN A 689 15.05 -49.14 16.16
C ASN A 689 16.19 -49.03 15.11
N PRO A 690 17.49 -49.05 15.47
CA PRO A 690 18.61 -48.80 14.54
C PRO A 690 19.07 -50.00 13.69
N ASN A 691 18.25 -51.04 13.52
CA ASN A 691 18.68 -52.34 12.97
C ASN A 691 18.28 -52.65 11.52
N LEU A 692 17.95 -51.66 10.67
CA LEU A 692 17.58 -51.92 9.27
C LEU A 692 18.59 -51.43 8.22
N ILE A 693 19.70 -50.80 8.63
CA ILE A 693 20.71 -50.26 7.70
C ILE A 693 21.95 -51.18 7.61
N ALA A 694 22.05 -52.18 8.48
CA ALA A 694 23.23 -53.05 8.58
C ALA A 694 23.31 -54.17 7.52
N ASP A 695 22.20 -54.49 6.83
CA ASP A 695 22.15 -55.67 5.95
C ASP A 695 22.39 -55.38 4.45
N ALA A 696 22.61 -54.13 4.05
CA ALA A 696 22.75 -53.76 2.63
C ALA A 696 24.21 -53.59 2.13
N LEU A 697 25.23 -53.73 2.98
CA LEU A 697 26.62 -53.36 2.65
C LEU A 697 27.63 -54.51 2.67
N ARG A 698 27.21 -55.72 2.24
CA ARG A 698 28.12 -56.82 1.95
C ARG A 698 27.82 -57.43 0.60
N GLU A 699 28.51 -56.94 -0.43
CA GLU A 699 29.20 -57.72 -1.47
C GLU A 699 29.54 -56.81 -2.67
N ALA A 700 30.83 -56.70 -2.99
CA ALA A 700 31.40 -56.89 -4.34
C ALA A 700 32.77 -56.21 -4.43
N SER A 701 33.80 -57.03 -4.62
CA SER A 701 35.13 -56.62 -5.04
C SER A 701 35.48 -57.30 -6.37
N LEU A 702 36.13 -56.53 -7.25
CA LEU A 702 37.17 -56.89 -8.23
C LEU A 702 36.81 -57.24 -9.70
N ASN A 703 37.48 -56.44 -10.56
CA ASN A 703 38.21 -56.73 -11.81
C ASN A 703 37.50 -56.76 -13.19
N GLY A 704 37.92 -55.83 -14.07
CA GLY A 704 38.65 -56.21 -15.29
C GLY A 704 38.04 -55.90 -16.67
N SER A 705 38.61 -54.87 -17.33
CA SER A 705 38.77 -54.65 -18.79
C SER A 705 37.58 -54.25 -19.70
N ASN A 706 37.90 -53.29 -20.59
CA ASN A 706 37.03 -52.56 -21.53
C ASN A 706 36.68 -53.36 -22.80
N GLN A 707 35.39 -53.48 -23.12
CA GLN A 707 34.73 -53.10 -24.40
C GLN A 707 33.21 -53.37 -24.30
N PRO A 708 32.33 -52.61 -25.00
CA PRO A 708 30.89 -52.65 -24.74
C PRO A 708 30.24 -53.83 -25.46
N ILE A 709 29.65 -54.74 -24.68
CA ILE A 709 28.73 -55.76 -25.15
C ILE A 709 27.40 -55.47 -24.44
N ASP A 710 26.32 -55.34 -25.21
CA ASP A 710 24.96 -55.12 -24.73
C ASP A 710 24.36 -56.45 -24.26
N ASP A 711 24.69 -56.83 -23.03
CA ASP A 711 24.28 -58.08 -22.38
C ASP A 711 23.34 -57.86 -21.17
N GLY A 712 22.77 -56.66 -21.01
CA GLY A 712 21.84 -56.34 -19.92
C GLY A 712 22.48 -56.33 -18.52
N ILE A 713 23.82 -56.39 -18.45
CA ILE A 713 24.60 -56.32 -17.21
C ILE A 713 25.12 -54.88 -17.08
N ALA A 714 24.65 -54.15 -16.08
CA ALA A 714 25.12 -52.80 -15.80
C ALA A 714 26.64 -52.82 -15.48
N ARG A 715 27.44 -52.03 -16.20
CA ARG A 715 28.90 -51.93 -16.03
C ARG A 715 29.32 -50.45 -16.00
N GLY A 716 30.37 -50.13 -15.25
CA GLY A 716 30.85 -48.74 -15.13
C GLY A 716 29.88 -47.85 -14.34
N ASN A 717 29.61 -46.64 -14.85
CA ASN A 717 28.75 -45.66 -14.17
C ASN A 717 27.28 -46.10 -14.08
N ASP A 718 26.83 -47.03 -14.93
CA ASP A 718 25.47 -47.56 -14.93
C ASP A 718 25.27 -48.63 -13.84
N ALA A 719 26.37 -49.16 -13.27
CA ALA A 719 26.33 -50.06 -12.11
C ALA A 719 26.29 -49.30 -10.77
N LEU A 720 26.53 -47.98 -10.80
CA LEU A 720 26.49 -47.14 -9.60
C LEU A 720 25.05 -46.81 -9.22
N THR A 721 24.74 -46.86 -7.93
CA THR A 721 23.42 -46.45 -7.43
C THR A 721 23.17 -44.95 -7.66
N LEU A 722 21.92 -44.50 -7.54
CA LEU A 722 21.53 -43.09 -7.69
C LEU A 722 22.39 -42.12 -6.86
N LEU A 723 22.88 -42.56 -5.70
CA LEU A 723 23.72 -41.77 -4.79
C LEU A 723 25.21 -41.78 -5.16
N GLU A 724 25.66 -42.79 -5.89
CA GLU A 724 27.07 -42.97 -6.25
C GLU A 724 27.40 -42.40 -7.63
N ASN A 725 26.43 -42.39 -8.54
CA ASN A 725 26.57 -41.73 -9.84
C ASN A 725 26.34 -40.22 -9.70
N ARG A 726 27.44 -39.43 -9.61
CA ARG A 726 27.37 -37.97 -9.46
C ARG A 726 26.53 -37.27 -10.52
N SER A 727 26.57 -37.72 -11.78
CA SER A 727 25.78 -37.11 -12.85
C SER A 727 24.28 -37.31 -12.64
N THR A 728 23.87 -38.55 -12.35
CA THR A 728 22.46 -38.88 -12.12
C THR A 728 21.95 -38.28 -10.81
N TYR A 729 22.76 -38.29 -9.75
CA TYR A 729 22.47 -37.62 -8.48
C TYR A 729 22.20 -36.13 -8.69
N THR A 730 23.09 -35.43 -9.41
CA THR A 730 22.95 -33.98 -9.66
C THR A 730 21.69 -33.69 -10.46
N LEU A 731 21.40 -34.48 -11.50
CA LEU A 731 20.18 -34.34 -12.30
C LEU A 731 18.93 -34.55 -11.45
N PHE A 732 18.91 -35.61 -10.63
CA PHE A 732 17.78 -35.94 -9.76
C PHE A 732 17.53 -34.87 -8.70
N ILE A 733 18.59 -34.36 -8.07
CA ILE A 733 18.52 -33.25 -7.12
C ILE A 733 18.02 -31.97 -7.80
N HIS A 734 18.47 -31.66 -9.03
CA HIS A 734 17.97 -30.52 -9.79
C HIS A 734 16.47 -30.63 -10.09
N GLU A 735 15.99 -31.81 -10.49
CA GLU A 735 14.55 -32.04 -10.73
C GLU A 735 13.72 -31.94 -9.44
N LEU A 736 14.21 -32.47 -8.31
CA LEU A 736 13.55 -32.29 -7.01
C LEU A 736 13.51 -30.82 -6.58
N TYR A 737 14.58 -30.07 -6.80
CA TYR A 737 14.60 -28.63 -6.54
C TYR A 737 13.61 -27.86 -7.43
N ARG A 738 13.54 -28.17 -8.73
CA ARG A 738 12.57 -27.56 -9.65
C ARG A 738 11.14 -27.83 -9.19
N LEU A 739 10.83 -29.07 -8.81
CA LEU A 739 9.53 -29.45 -8.30
C LEU A 739 9.20 -28.74 -6.97
N GLN A 740 10.16 -28.69 -6.05
CA GLN A 740 10.01 -27.99 -4.77
C GLN A 740 9.76 -26.48 -4.99
N SER A 741 10.54 -25.83 -5.86
CA SER A 741 10.37 -24.42 -6.23
C SER A 741 9.02 -24.17 -6.88
N PHE A 742 8.58 -25.04 -7.79
CA PHE A 742 7.27 -24.95 -8.42
C PHE A 742 6.14 -25.06 -7.38
N LEU A 743 6.21 -26.03 -6.45
CA LEU A 743 5.20 -26.21 -5.41
C LEU A 743 5.18 -25.03 -4.41
N LYS A 744 6.36 -24.51 -4.02
CA LYS A 744 6.47 -23.31 -3.17
C LYS A 744 5.92 -22.07 -3.87
N GLN A 745 6.23 -21.89 -5.14
CA GLN A 745 5.67 -20.81 -5.95
C GLN A 745 4.14 -20.92 -6.01
N ARG A 746 3.59 -22.11 -6.29
CA ARG A 746 2.14 -22.34 -6.33
C ARG A 746 1.45 -22.11 -4.99
N LEU A 747 2.09 -22.51 -3.89
CA LEU A 747 1.59 -22.23 -2.55
C LEU A 747 1.60 -20.72 -2.26
N ASN A 748 2.66 -20.03 -2.67
CA ASN A 748 2.75 -18.57 -2.54
C ASN A 748 1.69 -17.86 -3.38
N GLU A 749 1.47 -18.28 -4.63
CA GLU A 749 0.40 -17.76 -5.49
C GLU A 749 -1.00 -17.96 -4.89
N TYR A 750 -1.22 -19.04 -4.12
CA TYR A 750 -2.46 -19.27 -3.37
C TYR A 750 -2.66 -18.25 -2.22
N HIS A 751 -1.55 -17.79 -1.63
CA HIS A 751 -1.55 -16.80 -0.55
C HIS A 751 -1.54 -15.35 -1.08
N VAL A 752 -0.92 -15.09 -2.23
CA VAL A 752 -0.89 -13.79 -2.93
C VAL A 752 -2.18 -13.61 -3.75
N ASN A 753 -3.33 -13.94 -3.15
CA ASN A 753 -4.66 -13.92 -3.74
C ASN A 753 -5.17 -12.48 -4.02
N GLU A 754 -4.28 -11.57 -4.42
CA GLU A 754 -4.55 -10.16 -4.70
C GLU A 754 -4.72 -9.87 -6.19
N THR A 755 -4.28 -10.75 -7.10
CA THR A 755 -4.37 -10.48 -8.55
C THR A 755 -5.50 -11.26 -9.22
N ILE A 756 -6.51 -10.53 -9.71
CA ILE A 756 -7.64 -11.00 -10.54
C ILE A 756 -7.18 -11.91 -11.71
N LEU A 757 -5.97 -11.66 -12.23
CA LEU A 757 -5.33 -12.45 -13.29
C LEU A 757 -5.14 -13.92 -12.92
N MET A 758 -4.84 -14.24 -11.65
CA MET A 758 -4.57 -15.61 -11.23
C MET A 758 -5.84 -16.46 -11.11
N THR A 759 -6.93 -15.82 -10.69
CA THR A 759 -8.28 -16.40 -10.68
C THR A 759 -8.72 -16.80 -12.11
N PHE A 760 -8.38 -16.00 -13.11
CA PHE A 760 -8.69 -16.28 -14.52
C PHE A 760 -7.86 -17.44 -15.09
N ILE A 761 -6.58 -17.56 -14.71
CA ILE A 761 -5.71 -18.68 -15.12
C ILE A 761 -6.24 -20.01 -14.56
N MET A 762 -6.67 -20.04 -13.29
CA MET A 762 -7.20 -21.25 -12.65
C MET A 762 -8.55 -21.70 -13.22
N GLN A 763 -9.41 -20.78 -13.67
CA GLN A 763 -10.68 -21.14 -14.33
C GLN A 763 -10.48 -21.86 -15.67
N ASN A 764 -9.36 -21.62 -16.35
CA ASN A 764 -9.02 -22.26 -17.63
C ASN A 764 -8.19 -23.56 -17.46
N ALA A 765 -7.83 -23.94 -16.23
CA ALA A 765 -7.06 -25.15 -15.97
C ALA A 765 -7.93 -26.43 -16.07
N PRO A 766 -7.36 -27.61 -16.42
CA PRO A 766 -8.06 -28.89 -16.35
C PRO A 766 -8.69 -29.16 -14.97
N ILE A 767 -9.83 -29.86 -14.94
CA ILE A 767 -10.61 -30.16 -13.72
C ILE A 767 -9.76 -30.85 -12.63
N SER A 768 -8.78 -31.67 -13.03
CA SER A 768 -7.84 -32.34 -12.12
C SER A 768 -6.94 -31.36 -11.35
N ILE A 769 -6.59 -30.22 -11.96
CA ILE A 769 -5.77 -29.17 -11.36
C ILE A 769 -6.64 -28.21 -10.53
N GLN A 770 -7.87 -27.93 -10.97
CA GLN A 770 -8.82 -27.09 -10.22
C GLN A 770 -9.23 -27.67 -8.85
N LYS A 771 -9.17 -29.00 -8.70
CA LYS A 771 -9.53 -29.70 -7.45
C LYS A 771 -8.42 -29.70 -6.39
N ILE A 772 -7.19 -29.35 -6.76
CA ILE A 772 -6.04 -29.34 -5.86
C ILE A 772 -6.19 -28.14 -4.92
N ASN A 773 -6.29 -28.40 -3.62
CA ASN A 773 -6.41 -27.37 -2.59
C ASN A 773 -5.05 -27.07 -1.91
N GLU A 774 -5.02 -26.07 -1.03
CA GLU A 774 -3.82 -25.67 -0.28
C GLU A 774 -3.22 -26.83 0.53
N ASN A 775 -4.07 -27.69 1.12
CA ASN A 775 -3.62 -28.83 1.92
C ASN A 775 -2.95 -29.90 1.04
N ASP A 776 -3.45 -30.11 -0.18
CA ASP A 776 -2.85 -31.02 -1.15
C ASP A 776 -1.47 -30.51 -1.58
N LEU A 777 -1.33 -29.21 -1.86
CA LEU A 777 -0.04 -28.59 -2.18
C LEU A 777 0.96 -28.70 -1.03
N LYS A 778 0.52 -28.44 0.21
CA LYS A 778 1.34 -28.64 1.42
C LYS A 778 1.76 -30.10 1.59
N SER A 779 0.87 -31.04 1.29
CA SER A 779 1.15 -32.48 1.34
C SER A 779 2.21 -32.87 0.30
N PHE A 780 2.06 -32.41 -0.95
CA PHE A 780 3.04 -32.65 -2.01
C PHE A 780 4.40 -32.04 -1.66
N LEU A 781 4.43 -30.81 -1.17
CA LEU A 781 5.65 -30.14 -0.75
C LEU A 781 6.32 -30.91 0.40
N LYS A 782 5.56 -31.36 1.40
CA LYS A 782 6.07 -32.18 2.51
C LYS A 782 6.68 -33.50 2.02
N ASN A 783 6.08 -34.16 1.03
CA ASN A 783 6.62 -35.39 0.45
C ASN A 783 7.95 -35.12 -0.28
N VAL A 784 8.01 -34.05 -1.08
CA VAL A 784 9.24 -33.64 -1.77
C VAL A 784 10.33 -33.27 -0.76
N ASP A 785 9.99 -32.53 0.29
CA ASP A 785 10.92 -32.15 1.37
C ASP A 785 11.44 -33.38 2.14
N SER A 786 10.59 -34.38 2.38
CA SER A 786 10.98 -35.64 3.01
C SER A 786 11.98 -36.44 2.17
N ILE A 787 11.73 -36.55 0.86
CA ILE A 787 12.63 -37.20 -0.10
C ILE A 787 13.95 -36.44 -0.17
N PHE A 788 13.88 -35.11 -0.29
CA PHE A 788 15.05 -34.24 -0.34
C PHE A 788 15.91 -34.37 0.93
N THR A 789 15.29 -34.38 2.11
CA THR A 789 15.99 -34.53 3.40
C THR A 789 16.63 -35.92 3.54
N SER A 790 15.98 -36.95 3.02
CA SER A 790 16.49 -38.32 3.06
C SER A 790 17.72 -38.50 2.16
N ILE A 791 17.72 -37.86 0.99
CA ILE A 791 18.77 -37.98 -0.02
C ILE A 791 19.95 -37.03 0.28
N ALA A 792 19.67 -35.79 0.69
CA ALA A 792 20.67 -34.79 1.05
C ALA A 792 21.18 -34.94 2.50
N HIS A 793 21.01 -36.11 3.11
CA HIS A 793 21.36 -36.32 4.51
C HIS A 793 22.88 -36.15 4.70
N ARG A 794 23.28 -35.14 5.47
CA ARG A 794 24.67 -34.73 5.70
C ARG A 794 25.59 -35.87 6.16
N GLN A 795 25.05 -36.90 6.82
CA GLN A 795 25.85 -38.06 7.22
C GLN A 795 26.20 -38.96 6.03
N LEU A 796 25.29 -39.18 5.09
CA LEU A 796 25.55 -39.97 3.88
C LEU A 796 26.60 -39.29 3.00
N ASP A 797 26.45 -37.98 2.79
CA ASP A 797 27.39 -37.18 2.00
C ASP A 797 28.81 -37.16 2.60
N ARG A 798 28.89 -37.12 3.94
CA ARG A 798 30.15 -37.25 4.69
C ARG A 798 30.72 -38.65 4.62
N LEU A 799 29.89 -39.70 4.66
CA LEU A 799 30.33 -41.09 4.55
C LEU A 799 30.90 -41.38 3.16
N PHE A 800 30.22 -40.93 2.09
CA PHE A 800 30.76 -41.02 0.73
C PHE A 800 32.03 -40.18 0.57
N SER A 801 32.06 -38.97 1.11
CA SER A 801 33.27 -38.13 1.10
C SER A 801 34.44 -38.72 1.90
N MET A 802 34.18 -39.46 2.99
CA MET A 802 35.21 -40.19 3.74
C MET A 802 35.73 -41.41 2.98
N ARG A 803 34.86 -42.12 2.25
CA ARG A 803 35.24 -43.25 1.38
C ARG A 803 36.09 -42.77 0.19
N ASP A 804 35.68 -41.68 -0.44
CA ASP A 804 36.21 -41.26 -1.74
C ASP A 804 37.36 -40.23 -1.64
N SER A 805 37.61 -39.64 -0.46
CA SER A 805 38.62 -38.57 -0.30
C SER A 805 39.35 -38.59 1.05
N TYR A 806 40.60 -39.05 1.02
CA TYR A 806 41.50 -39.01 2.19
C TYR A 806 41.70 -37.58 2.75
N LYS A 807 41.73 -36.58 1.86
CA LYS A 807 41.86 -35.15 2.24
C LYS A 807 40.66 -34.62 3.02
N PHE A 808 39.49 -35.22 2.86
CA PHE A 808 38.29 -34.84 3.62
C PHE A 808 38.39 -35.33 5.08
N VAL A 809 38.90 -36.55 5.27
CA VAL A 809 39.15 -37.14 6.60
C VAL A 809 40.14 -36.29 7.40
N ASP A 810 41.25 -35.86 6.78
CA ASP A 810 42.24 -35.00 7.45
C ASP A 810 41.67 -33.65 7.90
N ARG A 811 40.81 -33.02 7.08
CA ARG A 811 40.13 -31.77 7.47
C ARG A 811 39.16 -31.99 8.64
N LEU A 812 38.49 -33.14 8.67
CA LEU A 812 37.58 -33.50 9.75
C LEU A 812 38.33 -33.66 11.07
N ILE A 813 39.50 -34.33 11.03
CA ILE A 813 40.40 -34.49 12.19
C ILE A 813 40.85 -33.12 12.72
N ASN A 814 41.32 -32.24 11.84
CA ASN A 814 41.74 -30.89 12.24
C ASN A 814 40.60 -30.06 12.85
N CYS A 815 39.38 -30.18 12.30
CA CYS A 815 38.19 -29.53 12.85
C CYS A 815 37.86 -30.05 14.26
N PHE A 816 37.95 -31.36 14.50
CA PHE A 816 37.75 -31.94 15.84
C PHE A 816 38.80 -31.48 16.85
N GLN A 817 40.06 -31.37 16.43
CA GLN A 817 41.13 -30.83 17.26
C GLN A 817 40.86 -29.38 17.66
N GLN A 818 40.44 -28.52 16.71
CA GLN A 818 40.07 -27.14 17.02
C GLN A 818 38.88 -27.04 17.97
N LYS A 819 37.85 -27.87 17.78
CA LYS A 819 36.70 -27.92 18.70
C LYS A 819 37.09 -28.37 20.10
N LYS A 820 38.01 -29.33 20.23
CA LYS A 820 38.54 -29.77 21.53
C LYS A 820 39.23 -28.61 22.27
N ILE A 821 40.05 -27.83 21.57
CA ILE A 821 40.71 -26.63 22.12
C ILE A 821 39.66 -25.60 22.58
N SER A 822 38.61 -25.38 21.77
CA SER A 822 37.54 -24.45 22.13
C SER A 822 36.75 -24.88 23.37
N ILE A 823 36.51 -26.19 23.56
CA ILE A 823 35.82 -26.72 24.74
C ILE A 823 36.64 -26.47 26.01
N GLU A 824 37.96 -26.65 25.96
CA GLU A 824 38.82 -26.38 27.12
C GLU A 824 38.86 -24.89 27.47
N ARG A 825 38.90 -24.01 26.46
CA ARG A 825 38.84 -22.56 26.66
C ARG A 825 37.53 -22.12 27.34
N ASN A 826 36.39 -22.69 26.91
CA ASN A 826 35.10 -22.38 27.49
C ASN A 826 34.96 -22.88 28.94
N ARG A 827 35.56 -24.05 29.26
CA ARG A 827 35.61 -24.55 30.65
C ARG A 827 36.41 -23.64 31.58
N LEU A 828 37.50 -23.05 31.09
CA LEU A 828 38.28 -22.06 31.83
C LEU A 828 37.46 -20.79 32.10
N GLN A 829 36.78 -20.27 31.09
CA GLN A 829 35.89 -19.10 31.23
C GLN A 829 34.74 -19.36 32.21
N GLN A 830 34.16 -20.55 32.21
CA GLN A 830 33.13 -20.92 33.16
C GLN A 830 33.63 -20.84 34.61
N LYS A 831 34.84 -21.36 34.89
CA LYS A 831 35.44 -21.28 36.24
C LYS A 831 35.71 -19.84 36.68
N GLU A 832 36.21 -18.99 35.79
CA GLU A 832 36.42 -17.56 36.11
C GLU A 832 35.10 -16.84 36.44
N LEU A 833 34.01 -17.20 35.77
CA LEU A 833 32.69 -16.64 36.04
C LEU A 833 32.10 -17.14 37.36
N GLU A 834 32.28 -18.41 37.70
CA GLU A 834 31.88 -18.99 38.99
C GLU A 834 32.61 -18.33 40.17
N GLU A 835 33.91 -18.04 40.01
CA GLU A 835 34.72 -17.36 41.03
C GLU A 835 34.30 -15.90 41.21
N LYS A 836 34.03 -15.18 40.11
CA LYS A 836 33.47 -13.81 40.17
C LYS A 836 32.10 -13.78 40.84
N ALA A 837 31.23 -14.74 40.54
CA ALA A 837 29.91 -14.82 41.15
C ALA A 837 30.00 -15.04 42.68
N SER A 838 30.94 -15.89 43.13
CA SER A 838 31.16 -16.11 44.56
C SER A 838 31.66 -14.86 45.29
N ASN A 839 32.59 -14.11 44.68
CA ASN A 839 33.11 -12.86 45.24
C ASN A 839 32.02 -11.78 45.35
N SER A 840 31.20 -11.61 44.31
CA SER A 840 30.07 -10.65 44.34
C SER A 840 29.03 -11.02 45.41
N LEU A 841 28.79 -12.30 45.67
CA LEU A 841 27.87 -12.75 46.72
C LEU A 841 28.40 -12.40 48.13
N GLN A 842 29.71 -12.50 48.35
CA GLN A 842 30.34 -12.11 49.61
C GLN A 842 30.29 -10.59 49.83
N GLU A 843 30.53 -9.80 48.77
CA GLU A 843 30.38 -8.33 48.84
C GLU A 843 28.94 -7.93 49.16
N GLU A 844 27.94 -8.59 48.54
CA GLU A 844 26.52 -8.34 48.81
C GLU A 844 26.17 -8.63 50.28
N GLN A 845 26.69 -9.70 50.87
CA GLN A 845 26.47 -10.03 52.29
C GLN A 845 27.06 -8.95 53.21
N GLN A 846 28.29 -8.49 52.95
CA GLN A 846 28.92 -7.43 53.73
C GLN A 846 28.17 -6.09 53.62
N LEU A 847 27.66 -5.77 52.43
CA LEU A 847 26.88 -4.55 52.22
C LEU A 847 25.51 -4.62 52.91
N LYS A 848 24.85 -5.78 52.92
CA LYS A 848 23.59 -5.99 53.66
C LYS A 848 23.75 -5.78 55.15
N GLU A 849 24.84 -6.23 55.76
CA GLU A 849 25.10 -5.98 57.19
C GLU A 849 25.24 -4.48 57.49
N LYS A 850 25.99 -3.75 56.66
CA LYS A 850 26.13 -2.29 56.80
C LYS A 850 24.80 -1.56 56.61
N LEU A 851 23.99 -1.99 55.64
CA LEU A 851 22.66 -1.44 55.38
C LEU A 851 21.74 -1.64 56.59
N ASN A 852 21.72 -2.83 57.18
CA ASN A 852 20.94 -3.12 58.39
C ASN A 852 21.35 -2.23 59.57
N LEU A 853 22.65 -1.97 59.71
CA LEU A 853 23.18 -1.07 60.74
C LEU A 853 22.68 0.37 60.52
N LEU A 854 22.75 0.87 59.29
CA LEU A 854 22.24 2.20 58.90
C LEU A 854 20.74 2.35 59.14
N ILE A 855 19.94 1.32 58.80
CA ILE A 855 18.51 1.27 59.08
C ILE A 855 18.25 1.40 60.60
N SER A 856 19.04 0.70 61.43
CA SER A 856 18.90 0.75 62.89
C SER A 856 19.21 2.14 63.47
N TYR A 857 20.31 2.78 63.03
CA TYR A 857 20.67 4.14 63.44
C TYR A 857 19.62 5.17 63.00
N THR A 858 19.10 5.02 61.78
CA THR A 858 18.08 5.92 61.23
C THR A 858 16.76 5.80 62.01
N LYS A 859 16.38 4.60 62.46
CA LYS A 859 15.24 4.40 63.38
C LYS A 859 15.44 5.11 64.72
N GLN A 860 16.63 4.99 65.32
CA GLN A 860 16.94 5.67 66.58
C GLN A 860 16.90 7.19 66.44
N LEU A 861 17.49 7.74 65.37
CA LEU A 861 17.43 9.16 65.06
C LEU A 861 15.98 9.65 64.89
N LYS A 862 15.15 8.88 64.18
CA LYS A 862 13.74 9.20 63.99
C LYS A 862 12.97 9.26 65.31
N GLU A 863 13.25 8.35 66.25
CA GLU A 863 12.65 8.39 67.60
C GLU A 863 13.11 9.62 68.41
N GLN A 864 14.40 9.96 68.35
CA GLN A 864 14.95 11.11 69.04
C GLN A 864 14.35 12.42 68.50
N VAL A 865 14.27 12.57 67.19
CA VAL A 865 13.65 13.74 66.54
C VAL A 865 12.16 13.82 66.86
N ALA A 866 11.43 12.69 66.83
CA ALA A 866 10.02 12.66 67.19
C ALA A 866 9.78 13.09 68.65
N LYS A 867 10.63 12.63 69.59
CA LYS A 867 10.60 13.07 71.00
C LYS A 867 10.86 14.57 71.12
N GLU A 868 11.89 15.07 70.46
CA GLU A 868 12.29 16.47 70.59
C GLU A 868 11.20 17.42 70.08
N ILE A 869 10.60 17.11 68.92
CA ILE A 869 9.48 17.88 68.36
C ILE A 869 8.25 17.80 69.29
N SER A 870 7.95 16.61 69.84
CA SER A 870 6.84 16.42 70.79
C SER A 870 6.98 17.33 72.02
N THR A 871 8.18 17.39 72.61
CA THR A 871 8.45 18.23 73.79
C THR A 871 8.49 19.72 73.49
N LYS A 872 9.13 20.14 72.38
CA LYS A 872 9.40 21.58 72.13
C LYS A 872 8.26 22.30 71.41
N LYS A 873 7.47 21.61 70.57
CA LYS A 873 6.48 22.27 69.68
C LYS A 873 5.05 21.81 69.88
N CYS A 874 4.81 20.63 70.46
CA CYS A 874 3.47 20.02 70.48
C CYS A 874 2.94 19.66 71.88
N GLN A 875 3.45 20.30 72.94
CA GLN A 875 2.95 20.15 74.32
C GLN A 875 2.77 18.68 74.75
N ASN A 876 3.78 17.83 74.50
CA ASN A 876 3.80 16.40 74.83
C ASN A 876 2.76 15.50 74.13
N ARG A 877 2.19 15.92 72.99
CA ARG A 877 1.41 15.01 72.14
C ARG A 877 2.31 14.06 71.36
N ARG A 878 1.91 12.79 71.22
CA ARG A 878 2.66 11.76 70.48
C ARG A 878 2.75 12.13 69.00
N ILE A 879 3.97 12.20 68.46
CA ILE A 879 4.24 12.49 67.04
C ILE A 879 4.80 11.23 66.39
N ASN A 880 4.16 10.78 65.30
CA ASN A 880 4.68 9.73 64.44
C ASN A 880 5.20 10.36 63.15
N ILE A 881 6.51 10.29 62.91
CA ILE A 881 7.10 10.73 61.65
C ILE A 881 6.79 9.63 60.61
N MET A 882 6.05 9.96 59.55
CA MET A 882 5.67 9.01 58.49
C MET A 882 6.66 9.10 57.31
N GLY A 883 7.12 7.96 56.84
CA GLY A 883 8.17 7.80 55.81
C GLY A 883 8.87 6.46 56.00
N GLU A 884 8.84 5.60 54.98
CA GLU A 884 9.43 4.25 55.02
C GLU A 884 10.97 4.35 55.11
N ILE A 885 11.57 3.65 56.09
CA ILE A 885 13.02 3.53 56.26
C ILE A 885 13.52 2.20 55.66
N ASN A 886 12.63 1.40 55.07
CA ASN A 886 12.94 0.03 54.63
C ASN A 886 13.53 -0.03 53.21
N THR A 887 13.69 1.09 52.53
CA THR A 887 14.23 1.18 51.18
C THR A 887 15.29 2.27 51.12
N LEU A 888 16.55 1.86 51.31
CA LEU A 888 17.74 2.61 50.89
C LEU A 888 18.40 1.83 49.76
#